data_AF-A0A7U2MW41-F1
#
_entry.id   AF-A0A7U2MW41-F1
#
_cell.length_a   1.000
_cell.length_b   1.000
_cell.length_c   1.000
_cell.angle_alpha   90.00
_cell.angle_beta   90.00
_cell.angle_gamma   90.00
#
_symmetry.space_group_name_H-M   'P 1'
#
loop_
_entity.id
_entity.type
_entity.pdbx_description
1 polymer ?
#
loop_
_entity_poly.entity_id
_entity_poly.type
_entity_poly.pdbx_seq_one_letter_code
_entity_poly.pdbx_strand_id
1 'polypeptide(L)'
;MGQAESYEGNINCPVNRYRYSPLPQGCIRLLRLLPSEKSDSRLQGHLFNYPLGLLAAKTHLYEALSYVWGDLNNSRLISLGNYDFPVTKNLHTALLYFRDQYIERIIWVDAVCINQEDLNEKGEQVRRMAEIYSKASRVIVWLGHMENHSNEALEAIRIAAQRPHGVDDKLTREAVFCLLRRPWFERIWVLQEVASARQILIKGGDTEMDGHVFCTGLTSKSFEYLYKDFPDLHTVVRPVIFLMSESLFRPKVVERTSNEFSLNIRPLGELLDMYHTRKATKQHDKLFALIGMSSDASIPTDLLPDYSTPWARLFERLIRYLLGGDVAIRTCDASERVLISGSGYILGKVLSVTSSQHEDGQDVGLATRDIDGSFGPETQWRLPAIAKPVQVGDLICQLRGAAKPTIIRLCHDHFSIILIAPSLELKQPVSDTSLVFFLSWDWQDAYGKLSNLDDAQRPVDYSLPWHWGNQCAACSSELHELWCTGLILDEAEEYRLAENKLQQVLSGYEETIGAEDPRTLVCMDKLALIHKKLGLLNDEEPNMVPEELRGLRLSELSSLNDWTLRLKFKQKGVIRYGTAFRINIPGVERAVLLTARRNLADEQGRLSQDLEIYNEHGRNKLRDIGHKEVFLSAFDPRSASDTGVYSGYGAILFDKEAESYLGGYGFSLELGQANLEGDGLGVCGYLKQDTLSRSTGLCLSCQDDRMTYNAITMPGMSGSPVFLSRNGDATAVGIQ
;
A
#
# COMPACT_ATOMS: atom_id res chain seq x y z
N MET A 1 -54.63 -48.62 47.17
CA MET A 1 -55.97 -48.34 46.60
C MET A 1 -56.15 -46.83 46.64
N GLY A 2 -56.30 -46.07 45.57
CA GLY A 2 -56.32 -46.33 44.14
C GLY A 2 -55.86 -45.06 43.42
N GLN A 3 -55.38 -45.24 42.19
CA GLN A 3 -54.93 -44.20 41.27
C GLN A 3 -56.09 -43.32 40.82
N ALA A 4 -55.81 -42.04 40.57
CA ALA A 4 -56.59 -41.20 39.67
C ALA A 4 -55.60 -40.47 38.75
N GLU A 5 -55.68 -40.80 37.47
CA GLU A 5 -54.92 -40.23 36.37
C GLU A 5 -55.38 -38.79 36.08
N SER A 6 -54.45 -37.86 35.87
CA SER A 6 -54.70 -36.64 35.10
C SER A 6 -53.80 -36.65 33.87
N TYR A 7 -54.43 -36.82 32.72
CA TYR A 7 -53.82 -36.78 31.39
C TYR A 7 -53.19 -35.41 31.10
N GLU A 8 -51.87 -35.29 31.21
CA GLU A 8 -51.12 -34.25 30.51
C GLU A 8 -50.89 -34.70 29.06
N GLY A 9 -51.85 -34.36 28.20
CA GLY A 9 -51.69 -34.45 26.75
C GLY A 9 -50.60 -33.48 26.30
N ASN A 10 -49.38 -33.99 26.18
CA ASN A 10 -48.24 -33.30 25.59
C ASN A 10 -48.48 -33.18 24.08
N ILE A 11 -49.24 -32.17 23.64
CA ILE A 11 -49.42 -31.83 22.23
C ILE A 11 -48.13 -31.15 21.75
N ASN A 12 -47.15 -31.97 21.38
CA ASN A 12 -46.08 -31.56 20.49
C ASN A 12 -46.69 -31.28 19.11
N CYS A 13 -47.29 -30.09 18.93
CA CYS A 13 -47.59 -29.58 17.59
C CYS A 13 -46.25 -29.43 16.85
N PRO A 14 -46.02 -30.15 15.73
CA PRO A 14 -44.82 -29.98 14.95
C PRO A 14 -44.78 -28.53 14.44
N VAL A 15 -43.74 -27.77 14.81
CA VAL A 15 -43.53 -26.43 14.27
C VAL A 15 -43.35 -26.58 12.77
N ASN A 16 -44.34 -26.13 11.99
CA ASN A 16 -44.34 -26.23 10.54
C ASN A 16 -43.38 -25.17 9.99
N ARG A 17 -42.07 -25.44 10.05
CA ARG A 17 -41.03 -24.49 9.63
C ARG A 17 -41.01 -24.35 8.11
N TYR A 18 -40.88 -23.11 7.66
CA TYR A 18 -40.72 -22.81 6.24
C TYR A 18 -39.45 -23.44 5.68
N ARG A 19 -39.53 -24.00 4.46
CA ARG A 19 -38.38 -24.54 3.72
C ARG A 19 -38.27 -23.83 2.38
N TYR A 20 -37.07 -23.35 2.07
CA TYR A 20 -36.79 -22.70 0.79
C TYR A 20 -36.86 -23.69 -0.37
N SER A 21 -37.55 -23.32 -1.44
CA SER A 21 -37.43 -23.98 -2.74
C SER A 21 -36.20 -23.46 -3.49
N PRO A 22 -35.47 -24.28 -4.28
CA PRO A 22 -34.35 -23.81 -5.09
C PRO A 22 -34.69 -22.56 -5.91
N LEU A 23 -33.80 -21.58 -5.92
CA LEU A 23 -33.99 -20.33 -6.65
C LEU A 23 -33.50 -20.48 -8.10
N PRO A 24 -34.32 -20.21 -9.12
CA PRO A 24 -33.86 -20.24 -10.50
C PRO A 24 -32.78 -19.19 -10.77
N GLN A 25 -31.87 -19.50 -11.70
CA GLN A 25 -30.79 -18.59 -12.09
C GLN A 25 -31.35 -17.23 -12.53
N GLY A 26 -30.72 -16.14 -12.07
CA GLY A 26 -31.14 -14.77 -12.40
C GLY A 26 -32.39 -14.27 -11.66
N CYS A 27 -33.04 -15.10 -10.84
CA CYS A 27 -34.15 -14.70 -9.98
C CYS A 27 -33.67 -14.20 -8.61
N ILE A 28 -34.54 -13.47 -7.93
CA ILE A 28 -34.48 -13.14 -6.51
C ILE A 28 -35.78 -13.60 -5.86
N ARG A 29 -35.85 -13.72 -4.54
CA ARG A 29 -37.15 -13.85 -3.83
C ARG A 29 -37.60 -12.49 -3.34
N LEU A 30 -38.91 -12.25 -3.36
CA LEU A 30 -39.54 -11.07 -2.79
C LEU A 30 -40.57 -11.50 -1.74
N LEU A 31 -40.67 -10.73 -0.67
CA LEU A 31 -41.70 -10.89 0.35
C LEU A 31 -42.91 -10.05 -0.02
N ARG A 32 -44.04 -10.70 -0.29
CA ARG A 32 -45.36 -10.07 -0.28
C ARG A 32 -45.85 -10.03 1.16
N LEU A 33 -45.79 -8.87 1.80
CA LEU A 33 -46.31 -8.61 3.13
C LEU A 33 -47.81 -8.31 3.05
N LEU A 34 -48.64 -9.10 3.73
CA LEU A 34 -50.09 -8.97 3.68
C LEU A 34 -50.59 -7.84 4.61
N PRO A 35 -51.66 -7.13 4.21
CA PRO A 35 -52.24 -6.09 5.02
C PRO A 35 -53.02 -6.65 6.21
N SER A 36 -53.31 -5.80 7.20
CA SER A 36 -54.25 -6.12 8.28
C SER A 36 -54.79 -4.87 8.94
N GLU A 37 -56.10 -4.84 9.16
CA GLU A 37 -56.77 -3.79 9.94
C GLU A 37 -56.32 -3.75 11.41
N LYS A 38 -56.02 -4.93 11.99
CA LYS A 38 -55.53 -5.05 13.37
C LYS A 38 -54.01 -4.92 13.40
N SER A 39 -53.52 -3.85 14.03
CA SER A 39 -52.08 -3.52 14.10
C SER A 39 -51.26 -4.54 14.91
N ASP A 40 -51.88 -5.23 15.88
CA ASP A 40 -51.28 -6.24 16.74
C ASP A 40 -51.38 -7.68 16.20
N SER A 41 -52.14 -7.88 15.12
CA SER A 41 -52.28 -9.20 14.50
C SER A 41 -50.93 -9.72 14.01
N ARG A 42 -50.80 -11.05 14.01
CA ARG A 42 -49.61 -11.73 13.52
C ARG A 42 -49.26 -11.28 12.09
N LEU A 43 -47.99 -10.97 11.85
CA LEU A 43 -47.48 -10.65 10.51
C LEU A 43 -47.59 -11.87 9.59
N GLN A 44 -48.16 -11.67 8.41
CA GLN A 44 -48.36 -12.71 7.40
C GLN A 44 -47.77 -12.25 6.06
N GLY A 45 -47.21 -13.18 5.31
CA GLY A 45 -46.66 -12.90 3.99
C GLY A 45 -46.48 -14.15 3.13
N HIS A 46 -46.01 -13.94 1.91
CA HIS A 46 -45.66 -15.00 0.97
C HIS A 46 -44.35 -14.67 0.27
N LEU A 47 -43.47 -15.65 0.12
CA LEU A 47 -42.29 -15.52 -0.73
C LEU A 47 -42.61 -15.98 -2.15
N PHE A 48 -42.14 -15.24 -3.14
CA PHE A 48 -42.26 -15.62 -4.55
C PHE A 48 -41.00 -15.26 -5.32
N ASN A 49 -40.72 -16.02 -6.38
CA ASN A 49 -39.55 -15.81 -7.25
C ASN A 49 -39.81 -14.67 -8.22
N TYR A 50 -38.81 -13.82 -8.44
CA TYR A 50 -38.88 -12.64 -9.29
C TYR A 50 -37.68 -12.56 -10.23
N PRO A 51 -37.88 -12.55 -11.56
CA PRO A 51 -36.79 -12.48 -12.53
C PRO A 51 -36.24 -11.05 -12.64
N LEU A 52 -35.05 -10.82 -12.07
CA LEU A 52 -34.43 -9.48 -12.05
C LEU A 52 -33.78 -9.11 -13.40
N GLY A 53 -33.33 -10.10 -14.18
CA GLY A 53 -32.55 -9.91 -15.41
C GLY A 53 -33.36 -9.76 -16.70
N LEU A 54 -34.62 -10.24 -16.74
CA LEU A 54 -35.42 -10.32 -17.97
C LEU A 54 -36.20 -9.05 -18.32
N LEU A 55 -36.28 -8.08 -17.40
CA LEU A 55 -37.09 -6.86 -17.56
C LEU A 55 -36.17 -5.63 -17.67
N ALA A 56 -35.38 -5.57 -18.74
CA ALA A 56 -34.26 -4.64 -18.91
C ALA A 56 -34.62 -3.14 -19.09
N ALA A 57 -35.88 -2.71 -18.90
CA ALA A 57 -36.31 -1.36 -19.29
C ALA A 57 -37.13 -0.58 -18.25
N LYS A 58 -37.44 -1.12 -17.07
CA LYS A 58 -38.29 -0.43 -16.08
C LYS A 58 -37.81 -0.62 -14.63
N THR A 59 -38.06 0.39 -13.80
CA THR A 59 -37.97 0.27 -12.34
C THR A 59 -38.93 -0.80 -11.85
N HIS A 60 -38.46 -1.68 -10.99
CA HIS A 60 -39.27 -2.79 -10.49
C HIS A 60 -40.10 -2.34 -9.29
N LEU A 61 -41.35 -2.80 -9.21
CA LEU A 61 -42.32 -2.37 -8.20
C LEU A 61 -42.15 -3.13 -6.87
N TYR A 62 -40.91 -3.25 -6.40
CA TYR A 62 -40.60 -3.70 -5.04
C TYR A 62 -39.78 -2.65 -4.30
N GLU A 63 -39.80 -2.71 -2.98
CA GLU A 63 -39.01 -1.87 -2.08
C GLU A 63 -37.87 -2.72 -1.50
N ALA A 64 -36.72 -2.13 -1.18
CA ALA A 64 -35.64 -2.85 -0.49
C ALA A 64 -35.44 -2.29 0.91
N LEU A 65 -35.23 -3.16 1.90
CA LEU A 65 -35.04 -2.75 3.28
C LEU A 65 -33.55 -2.65 3.62
N SER A 66 -33.13 -1.48 4.14
CA SER A 66 -31.83 -1.26 4.77
C SER A 66 -32.03 -1.14 6.28
N TYR A 67 -31.47 -2.07 7.06
CA TYR A 67 -31.72 -2.15 8.50
C TYR A 67 -30.62 -2.91 9.25
N VAL A 68 -30.59 -2.77 10.57
CA VAL A 68 -29.73 -3.58 11.45
C VAL A 68 -30.42 -4.90 11.76
N TRP A 69 -29.78 -6.03 11.49
CA TRP A 69 -30.37 -7.35 11.79
C TRP A 69 -30.72 -7.50 13.28
N GLY A 70 -29.81 -7.13 14.18
CA GLY A 70 -29.99 -7.29 15.63
C GLY A 70 -29.66 -8.71 16.10
N ASP A 71 -29.98 -9.01 17.36
CA ASP A 71 -29.67 -10.30 17.98
C ASP A 71 -30.69 -11.39 17.57
N LEU A 72 -30.16 -12.51 17.06
CA LEU A 72 -30.94 -13.69 16.65
C LEU A 72 -31.51 -14.46 17.86
N ASN A 73 -30.93 -14.30 19.05
CA ASN A 73 -31.42 -14.95 20.28
C ASN A 73 -32.80 -14.44 20.71
N ASN A 74 -33.23 -13.28 20.20
CA ASN A 74 -34.54 -12.70 20.47
C ASN A 74 -35.41 -12.69 19.21
N SER A 75 -35.69 -13.89 18.68
CA SER A 75 -36.50 -14.05 17.48
C SER A 75 -38.01 -13.96 17.76
N ARG A 76 -38.75 -13.53 16.74
CA ARG A 76 -40.21 -13.47 16.67
C ARG A 76 -40.66 -14.22 15.42
N LEU A 77 -41.86 -14.81 15.44
CA LEU A 77 -42.36 -15.61 14.32
C LEU A 77 -43.30 -14.79 13.44
N ILE A 78 -43.02 -14.78 12.14
CA ILE A 78 -43.98 -14.37 11.10
C ILE A 78 -44.56 -15.62 10.42
N SER A 79 -45.70 -15.47 9.74
CA SER A 79 -46.29 -16.55 8.93
C SER A 79 -45.94 -16.36 7.46
N LEU A 80 -45.28 -17.33 6.85
CA LEU A 80 -45.04 -17.39 5.41
C LEU A 80 -45.97 -18.45 4.79
N GLY A 81 -47.13 -18.03 4.32
CA GLY A 81 -48.25 -18.93 4.06
C GLY A 81 -48.66 -19.68 5.33
N ASN A 82 -48.64 -21.02 5.29
CA ASN A 82 -48.99 -21.90 6.41
C ASN A 82 -47.78 -22.33 7.26
N TYR A 83 -46.63 -21.66 7.10
CA TYR A 83 -45.39 -22.01 7.76
C TYR A 83 -44.91 -20.89 8.67
N ASP A 84 -44.32 -21.27 9.79
CA ASP A 84 -43.67 -20.34 10.71
C ASP A 84 -42.25 -20.03 10.24
N PHE A 85 -41.88 -18.75 10.28
CA PHE A 85 -40.53 -18.27 9.94
C PHE A 85 -40.00 -17.33 11.04
N PRO A 86 -38.83 -17.63 11.65
CA PRO A 86 -38.23 -16.77 12.65
C PRO A 86 -37.55 -15.56 12.01
N VAL A 87 -37.83 -14.37 12.55
CA VAL A 87 -37.13 -13.11 12.24
C VAL A 87 -36.63 -12.46 13.52
N THR A 88 -35.64 -11.60 13.45
CA THR A 88 -35.20 -10.84 14.63
C THR A 88 -36.28 -9.88 15.12
N LYS A 89 -36.23 -9.50 16.41
CA LYS A 89 -37.13 -8.48 16.97
C LYS A 89 -37.12 -7.19 16.15
N ASN A 90 -35.96 -6.72 15.68
CA ASN A 90 -35.88 -5.48 14.92
C ASN A 90 -36.61 -5.59 13.58
N LEU A 91 -36.39 -6.69 12.84
CA LEU A 91 -37.09 -6.92 11.57
C LEU A 91 -38.61 -7.07 11.78
N HIS A 92 -39.02 -7.81 12.80
CA HIS A 92 -40.45 -7.95 13.14
C HIS A 92 -41.10 -6.58 13.38
N THR A 93 -40.46 -5.73 14.18
CA THR A 93 -40.95 -4.37 14.44
C THR A 93 -41.00 -3.55 13.15
N ALA A 94 -39.94 -3.59 12.32
CA ALA A 94 -39.92 -2.89 11.04
C ALA A 94 -41.10 -3.29 10.15
N LEU A 95 -41.34 -4.60 9.99
CA LEU A 95 -42.45 -5.12 9.19
C LEU A 95 -43.83 -4.73 9.74
N LEU A 96 -44.00 -4.62 11.06
CA LEU A 96 -45.23 -4.07 11.64
C LEU A 96 -45.46 -2.61 11.22
N TYR A 97 -44.42 -1.78 11.27
CA TYR A 97 -44.49 -0.38 10.84
C TYR A 97 -44.65 -0.21 9.32
N PHE A 98 -44.28 -1.21 8.53
CA PHE A 98 -44.43 -1.18 7.08
C PHE A 98 -45.76 -1.74 6.62
N ARG A 99 -46.38 -2.64 7.39
CA ARG A 99 -47.66 -3.26 7.07
C ARG A 99 -48.74 -2.19 6.96
N ASP A 100 -49.36 -2.13 5.79
CA ASP A 100 -50.52 -1.28 5.54
C ASP A 100 -51.82 -1.99 6.02
N GLN A 101 -52.88 -1.22 6.20
CA GLN A 101 -54.17 -1.75 6.64
C GLN A 101 -54.92 -2.50 5.55
N TYR A 102 -54.73 -2.11 4.28
CA TYR A 102 -55.57 -2.56 3.16
C TYR A 102 -54.76 -3.06 1.96
N ILE A 103 -53.53 -2.60 1.78
CA ILE A 103 -52.73 -2.87 0.58
C ILE A 103 -51.52 -3.75 0.92
N GLU A 104 -51.29 -4.79 0.14
CA GLU A 104 -50.08 -5.59 0.28
C GLU A 104 -48.83 -4.81 -0.16
N ARG A 105 -47.69 -5.08 0.48
CA ARG A 105 -46.39 -4.49 0.09
C ARG A 105 -45.45 -5.56 -0.40
N ILE A 106 -44.67 -5.24 -1.44
CA ILE A 106 -43.64 -6.13 -1.99
C ILE A 106 -42.28 -5.60 -1.57
N ILE A 107 -41.60 -6.33 -0.70
CA ILE A 107 -40.37 -5.89 -0.05
C ILE A 107 -39.29 -6.98 -0.23
N TRP A 108 -38.08 -6.57 -0.58
CA TRP A 108 -36.89 -7.40 -0.48
C TRP A 108 -36.22 -7.17 0.87
N VAL A 109 -36.05 -8.25 1.63
CA VAL A 109 -35.37 -8.26 2.93
C VAL A 109 -34.38 -9.41 2.92
N ASP A 110 -33.08 -9.09 2.97
CA ASP A 110 -31.99 -10.07 2.91
C ASP A 110 -32.17 -11.31 3.81
N ALA A 111 -32.54 -11.11 5.08
CA ALA A 111 -32.71 -12.18 6.07
C ALA A 111 -33.89 -13.12 5.79
N VAL A 112 -34.82 -12.74 4.90
CA VAL A 112 -36.02 -13.53 4.56
C VAL A 112 -35.95 -14.02 3.10
N CYS A 113 -35.49 -13.17 2.19
CA CYS A 113 -35.46 -13.43 0.76
C CYS A 113 -34.28 -14.31 0.32
N ILE A 114 -33.18 -14.29 1.07
CA ILE A 114 -32.01 -15.15 0.83
C ILE A 114 -32.09 -16.35 1.77
N ASN A 115 -31.88 -17.54 1.24
CA ASN A 115 -31.67 -18.74 2.05
C ASN A 115 -30.31 -18.67 2.75
N GLN A 116 -30.29 -18.20 4.00
CA GLN A 116 -29.06 -17.98 4.76
C GLN A 116 -28.29 -19.28 5.08
N GLU A 117 -28.95 -20.43 4.99
CA GLU A 117 -28.35 -21.76 5.25
C GLU A 117 -27.68 -22.36 4.00
N ASP A 118 -28.00 -21.88 2.79
CA ASP A 118 -27.36 -22.28 1.54
C ASP A 118 -26.28 -21.26 1.17
N LEU A 119 -25.01 -21.60 1.43
CA LEU A 119 -23.89 -20.69 1.18
C LEU A 119 -23.70 -20.36 -0.30
N ASN A 120 -24.09 -21.25 -1.22
CA ASN A 120 -24.00 -20.99 -2.65
C ASN A 120 -25.04 -19.96 -3.07
N GLU A 121 -26.31 -20.18 -2.68
CA GLU A 121 -27.37 -19.21 -2.93
C GLU A 121 -27.03 -17.86 -2.28
N LYS A 122 -26.56 -17.87 -1.03
CA LYS A 122 -26.14 -16.67 -0.31
C LYS A 122 -25.05 -15.91 -1.07
N GLY A 123 -23.98 -16.58 -1.51
CA GLY A 123 -22.91 -15.96 -2.30
C GLY A 123 -23.44 -15.31 -3.58
N GLU A 124 -24.28 -16.03 -4.33
CA GLU A 124 -24.89 -15.51 -5.56
C GLU A 124 -25.80 -14.29 -5.32
N GLN A 125 -26.62 -14.31 -4.27
CA GLN A 125 -27.51 -13.20 -3.95
C GLN A 125 -26.73 -11.99 -3.40
N VAL A 126 -25.71 -12.22 -2.56
CA VAL A 126 -24.83 -11.17 -2.02
C VAL A 126 -24.09 -10.46 -3.15
N ARG A 127 -23.55 -11.21 -4.13
CA ARG A 127 -22.92 -10.64 -5.34
C ARG A 127 -23.86 -9.72 -6.11
N ARG A 128 -25.17 -9.92 -6.01
CA ARG A 128 -26.21 -9.16 -6.72
C ARG A 128 -26.86 -8.07 -5.89
N MET A 129 -26.46 -7.87 -4.63
CA MET A 129 -27.12 -6.89 -3.75
C MET A 129 -27.15 -5.48 -4.36
N ALA A 130 -26.04 -4.98 -4.90
CA ALA A 130 -26.03 -3.68 -5.58
C ALA A 130 -27.06 -3.60 -6.74
N GLU A 131 -27.19 -4.67 -7.53
CA GLU A 131 -28.19 -4.75 -8.60
C GLU A 131 -29.62 -4.75 -8.02
N ILE A 132 -29.86 -5.47 -6.92
CA ILE A 132 -31.17 -5.56 -6.26
C ILE A 132 -31.59 -4.21 -5.68
N TYR A 133 -30.71 -3.53 -4.94
CA TYR A 133 -31.03 -2.22 -4.35
C TYR A 133 -31.20 -1.14 -5.42
N SER A 134 -30.39 -1.16 -6.49
CA SER A 134 -30.51 -0.17 -7.58
C SER A 134 -31.78 -0.31 -8.41
N LYS A 135 -32.32 -1.53 -8.50
CA LYS A 135 -33.56 -1.83 -9.24
C LYS A 135 -34.84 -1.68 -8.43
N ALA A 136 -34.73 -1.55 -7.11
CA ALA A 136 -35.86 -1.27 -6.24
C ALA A 136 -36.50 0.10 -6.58
N SER A 137 -37.81 0.19 -6.40
CA SER A 137 -38.56 1.45 -6.53
C SER A 137 -38.12 2.49 -5.49
N ARG A 138 -37.79 2.03 -4.27
CA ARG A 138 -37.16 2.80 -3.20
C ARG A 138 -36.43 1.89 -2.23
N VAL A 139 -35.49 2.46 -1.51
CA VAL A 139 -34.83 1.83 -0.36
C VAL A 139 -35.37 2.46 0.92
N ILE A 140 -35.91 1.63 1.80
CA ILE A 140 -36.39 2.07 3.12
C ILE A 140 -35.24 1.88 4.11
N VAL A 141 -34.74 2.98 4.65
CA VAL A 141 -33.75 2.97 5.74
C VAL A 141 -34.51 2.94 7.06
N TRP A 142 -34.45 1.81 7.74
CA TRP A 142 -35.07 1.62 9.04
C TRP A 142 -34.07 1.91 10.16
N LEU A 143 -34.28 3.04 10.84
CA LEU A 143 -33.42 3.44 11.95
C LEU A 143 -33.83 2.81 13.28
N GLY A 144 -34.95 2.09 13.36
CA GLY A 144 -35.46 1.48 14.59
C GLY A 144 -36.68 2.19 15.18
N HIS A 145 -37.22 1.63 16.26
CA HIS A 145 -38.27 2.28 17.04
C HIS A 145 -37.74 3.59 17.66
N MET A 146 -38.65 4.52 17.94
CA MET A 146 -38.30 5.87 18.38
C MET A 146 -38.25 5.90 19.90
N GLU A 147 -37.05 5.74 20.42
CA GLU A 147 -36.71 5.87 21.84
C GLU A 147 -35.83 7.12 22.03
N ASN A 148 -35.61 7.60 23.26
CA ASN A 148 -34.68 8.71 23.57
C ASN A 148 -34.88 9.98 22.72
N HIS A 149 -36.13 10.45 22.59
CA HIS A 149 -36.46 11.66 21.81
C HIS A 149 -36.10 11.61 20.31
N SER A 150 -36.01 10.42 19.72
CA SER A 150 -35.61 10.29 18.31
C SER A 150 -36.61 10.91 17.32
N ASN A 151 -37.88 11.08 17.70
CA ASN A 151 -38.88 11.74 16.84
C ASN A 151 -38.55 13.22 16.68
N GLU A 152 -38.18 13.84 17.80
CA GLU A 152 -37.71 15.21 17.90
C GLU A 152 -36.42 15.39 17.09
N ALA A 153 -35.53 14.38 17.08
CA ALA A 153 -34.33 14.39 16.25
C ALA A 153 -34.63 14.45 14.75
N LEU A 154 -35.52 13.57 14.24
CA LEU A 154 -35.90 13.60 12.82
C LEU A 154 -36.61 14.91 12.47
N GLU A 155 -37.51 15.39 13.32
CA GLU A 155 -38.20 16.65 13.07
C GLU A 155 -37.24 17.85 13.05
N ALA A 156 -36.24 17.86 13.92
CA ALA A 156 -35.19 18.88 13.91
C ALA A 156 -34.33 18.85 12.65
N ILE A 157 -33.95 17.66 12.17
CA ILE A 157 -33.24 17.52 10.89
C ILE A 157 -34.10 18.07 9.75
N ARG A 158 -35.42 17.80 9.75
CA ARG A 158 -36.36 18.34 8.78
C ARG A 158 -36.42 19.87 8.83
N ILE A 159 -36.50 20.45 10.03
CA ILE A 159 -36.51 21.90 10.22
C ILE A 159 -35.20 22.52 9.75
N ALA A 160 -34.05 21.93 10.09
CA ALA A 160 -32.74 22.40 9.69
C ALA A 160 -32.55 22.38 8.16
N ALA A 161 -33.14 21.40 7.46
CA ALA A 161 -33.14 21.34 6.01
C ALA A 161 -33.91 22.52 5.38
N GLN A 162 -34.99 22.98 6.03
CA GLN A 162 -35.79 24.14 5.57
C GLN A 162 -35.22 25.48 6.05
N ARG A 163 -34.63 25.50 7.24
CA ARG A 163 -34.13 26.69 7.95
C ARG A 163 -32.73 26.37 8.50
N PRO A 164 -31.66 26.65 7.74
CA PRO A 164 -30.29 26.27 8.10
C PRO A 164 -29.72 26.87 9.40
N HIS A 165 -30.42 27.83 10.00
CA HIS A 165 -30.10 28.49 11.28
C HIS A 165 -31.18 28.28 12.36
N GLY A 166 -32.12 27.36 12.13
CA GLY A 166 -33.38 27.28 12.87
C GLY A 166 -33.38 26.39 14.13
N VAL A 167 -32.29 25.68 14.42
CA VAL A 167 -32.23 24.70 15.51
C VAL A 167 -31.05 25.01 16.44
N ASP A 168 -31.35 25.52 17.64
CA ASP A 168 -30.34 25.90 18.65
C ASP A 168 -30.82 25.61 20.09
N ASP A 169 -31.51 24.49 20.31
CA ASP A 169 -31.82 24.03 21.66
C ASP A 169 -31.05 22.75 22.00
N LYS A 170 -30.54 22.69 23.24
CA LYS A 170 -29.65 21.62 23.71
C LYS A 170 -30.28 20.22 23.66
N LEU A 171 -31.59 20.11 23.90
CA LEU A 171 -32.27 18.81 23.94
C LEU A 171 -32.36 18.19 22.55
N THR A 172 -32.66 19.02 21.54
CA THR A 172 -32.66 18.61 20.14
C THR A 172 -31.28 18.16 19.67
N ARG A 173 -30.21 18.85 20.10
CA ARG A 173 -28.83 18.45 19.78
C ARG A 173 -28.51 17.05 20.28
N GLU A 174 -28.85 16.76 21.55
CA GLU A 174 -28.64 15.45 22.17
C GLU A 174 -29.46 14.35 21.47
N ALA A 175 -30.69 14.66 21.08
CA ALA A 175 -31.55 13.73 20.35
C ALA A 175 -30.97 13.35 18.98
N VAL A 176 -30.49 14.35 18.20
CA VAL A 176 -29.82 14.11 16.91
C VAL A 176 -28.53 13.32 17.10
N PHE A 177 -27.71 13.68 18.09
CA PHE A 177 -26.51 12.92 18.44
C PHE A 177 -26.82 11.45 18.75
N CYS A 178 -27.82 11.17 19.58
CA CYS A 178 -28.25 9.80 19.91
C CYS A 178 -28.76 9.04 18.67
N LEU A 179 -29.49 9.70 17.77
CA LEU A 179 -29.96 9.10 16.52
C LEU A 179 -28.79 8.67 15.62
N LEU A 180 -27.79 9.54 15.46
CA LEU A 180 -26.63 9.32 14.58
C LEU A 180 -25.65 8.26 15.12
N ARG A 181 -25.68 7.99 16.44
CA ARG A 181 -24.91 6.88 17.06
C ARG A 181 -25.57 5.52 16.93
N ARG A 182 -26.73 5.41 16.26
CA ARG A 182 -27.39 4.11 16.09
C ARG A 182 -26.52 3.16 15.24
N PRO A 183 -26.50 1.85 15.54
CA PRO A 183 -25.64 0.88 14.86
C PRO A 183 -25.81 0.78 13.34
N TRP A 184 -26.90 1.32 12.79
CA TRP A 184 -27.12 1.36 11.35
C TRP A 184 -25.99 2.10 10.64
N PHE A 185 -25.60 3.28 11.14
CA PHE A 185 -24.55 4.08 10.52
C PHE A 185 -23.20 3.36 10.52
N GLU A 186 -22.91 2.52 11.52
CA GLU A 186 -21.61 1.86 11.65
C GLU A 186 -21.40 0.67 10.69
N ARG A 187 -22.48 0.15 10.07
CA ARG A 187 -22.43 -1.07 9.27
C ARG A 187 -21.84 -0.83 7.88
N ILE A 188 -21.00 -1.75 7.42
CA ILE A 188 -20.41 -1.63 6.08
C ILE A 188 -21.44 -1.81 4.95
N TRP A 189 -22.39 -2.73 5.12
CA TRP A 189 -23.44 -3.01 4.12
C TRP A 189 -24.26 -1.78 3.76
N VAL A 190 -24.50 -0.89 4.73
CA VAL A 190 -25.27 0.33 4.52
C VAL A 190 -24.72 1.18 3.38
N LEU A 191 -23.40 1.22 3.21
CA LEU A 191 -22.74 1.99 2.15
C LEU A 191 -23.25 1.57 0.76
N GLN A 192 -23.24 0.27 0.47
CA GLN A 192 -23.73 -0.25 -0.81
C GLN A 192 -25.24 -0.05 -0.96
N GLU A 193 -26.00 -0.26 0.11
CA GLU A 193 -27.47 -0.15 0.11
C GLU A 193 -27.91 1.28 -0.26
N VAL A 194 -27.31 2.29 0.38
CA VAL A 194 -27.61 3.69 0.09
C VAL A 194 -26.96 4.19 -1.20
N ALA A 195 -25.78 3.69 -1.57
CA ALA A 195 -25.10 4.04 -2.81
C ALA A 195 -25.80 3.46 -4.05
N SER A 196 -26.55 2.36 -3.88
CA SER A 196 -27.34 1.77 -4.97
C SER A 196 -28.70 2.46 -5.15
N ALA A 197 -29.25 3.00 -4.07
CA ALA A 197 -30.64 3.48 -4.02
C ALA A 197 -30.93 4.65 -4.98
N ARG A 198 -32.05 4.62 -5.70
CA ARG A 198 -32.50 5.78 -6.51
C ARG A 198 -33.44 6.71 -5.77
N GLN A 199 -34.17 6.16 -4.81
CA GLN A 199 -35.02 6.89 -3.88
C GLN A 199 -34.82 6.28 -2.50
N ILE A 200 -34.69 7.13 -1.48
CA ILE A 200 -34.45 6.71 -0.11
C ILE A 200 -35.53 7.30 0.78
N LEU A 201 -36.15 6.43 1.58
CA LEU A 201 -37.08 6.82 2.64
C LEU A 201 -36.42 6.50 3.98
N ILE A 202 -36.12 7.53 4.76
CA ILE A 202 -35.72 7.37 6.16
C ILE A 202 -36.98 7.12 6.98
N LYS A 203 -36.99 6.03 7.76
CA LYS A 203 -38.10 5.66 8.63
C LYS A 203 -37.61 5.33 10.03
N GLY A 204 -38.23 5.97 11.03
CA GLY A 204 -38.00 5.72 12.44
C GLY A 204 -39.35 5.72 13.16
N GLY A 205 -39.76 4.54 13.64
CA GLY A 205 -41.13 4.35 14.15
C GLY A 205 -42.18 4.79 13.12
N ASP A 206 -43.10 5.65 13.55
CA ASP A 206 -44.15 6.26 12.71
C ASP A 206 -43.66 7.44 11.87
N THR A 207 -42.47 7.98 12.18
CA THR A 207 -41.91 9.14 11.49
C THR A 207 -41.19 8.72 10.21
N GLU A 208 -41.45 9.46 9.13
CA GLU A 208 -40.86 9.24 7.81
C GLU A 208 -40.26 10.54 7.26
N MET A 209 -39.16 10.43 6.54
CA MET A 209 -38.48 11.55 5.91
C MET A 209 -37.83 11.12 4.58
N ASP A 210 -37.91 11.98 3.57
CA ASP A 210 -37.16 11.79 2.33
C ASP A 210 -35.65 11.87 2.58
N GLY A 211 -34.88 10.98 1.95
CA GLY A 211 -33.43 10.89 2.13
C GLY A 211 -32.68 12.17 1.75
N HIS A 212 -33.16 12.94 0.76
CA HIS A 212 -32.54 14.21 0.40
C HIS A 212 -32.75 15.27 1.49
N VAL A 213 -33.93 15.31 2.10
CA VAL A 213 -34.22 16.19 3.25
C VAL A 213 -33.33 15.83 4.43
N PHE A 214 -33.16 14.53 4.69
CA PHE A 214 -32.27 14.04 5.74
C PHE A 214 -30.82 14.50 5.53
N CYS A 215 -30.30 14.33 4.31
CA CYS A 215 -28.94 14.78 3.95
C CYS A 215 -28.80 16.30 4.11
N THR A 216 -29.71 17.06 3.51
CA THR A 216 -29.69 18.53 3.52
C THR A 216 -29.74 19.10 4.94
N GLY A 217 -30.57 18.50 5.80
CA GLY A 217 -30.66 18.88 7.20
C GLY A 217 -29.33 18.66 7.93
N LEU A 218 -28.73 17.48 7.78
CA LEU A 218 -27.48 17.10 8.45
C LEU A 218 -26.24 17.83 7.91
N THR A 219 -26.26 18.34 6.68
CA THR A 219 -25.19 19.18 6.13
C THR A 219 -25.40 20.67 6.38
N SER A 220 -26.49 21.05 7.04
CA SER A 220 -26.77 22.46 7.35
C SER A 220 -25.86 22.99 8.47
N LYS A 221 -25.73 24.32 8.54
CA LYS A 221 -25.00 25.02 9.60
C LYS A 221 -25.54 24.72 11.01
N SER A 222 -26.79 24.28 11.13
CA SER A 222 -27.38 23.91 12.41
C SER A 222 -26.68 22.73 13.08
N PHE A 223 -25.98 21.87 12.33
CA PHE A 223 -25.30 20.67 12.85
C PHE A 223 -23.79 20.64 12.60
N GLU A 224 -23.19 21.74 12.15
CA GLU A 224 -21.75 21.82 11.90
C GLU A 224 -20.92 21.50 13.16
N TYR A 225 -21.40 21.90 14.34
CA TYR A 225 -20.78 21.60 15.62
C TYR A 225 -20.71 20.09 15.92
N LEU A 226 -21.68 19.27 15.47
CA LEU A 226 -21.67 17.82 15.75
C LEU A 226 -20.42 17.16 15.18
N TYR A 227 -20.00 17.58 13.99
CA TYR A 227 -18.83 17.02 13.34
C TYR A 227 -17.51 17.58 13.88
N LYS A 228 -17.54 18.82 14.39
CA LYS A 228 -16.39 19.46 15.04
C LYS A 228 -16.12 18.86 16.42
N ASP A 229 -17.18 18.67 17.21
CA ASP A 229 -17.08 18.22 18.60
C ASP A 229 -17.01 16.69 18.70
N PHE A 230 -17.49 15.96 17.68
CA PHE A 230 -17.48 14.50 17.63
C PHE A 230 -16.91 13.97 16.30
N PRO A 231 -15.57 13.92 16.16
CA PRO A 231 -14.92 13.44 14.93
C PRO A 231 -15.35 12.02 14.52
N ASP A 232 -15.61 11.13 15.48
CA ASP A 232 -16.07 9.77 15.19
C ASP A 232 -17.43 9.72 14.49
N LEU A 233 -18.31 10.70 14.74
CA LEU A 233 -19.58 10.80 14.00
C LEU A 233 -19.36 11.25 12.58
N HIS A 234 -18.41 12.16 12.36
CA HIS A 234 -18.06 12.63 11.02
C HIS A 234 -17.61 11.46 10.13
N THR A 235 -16.74 10.58 10.63
CA THR A 235 -16.21 9.44 9.84
C THR A 235 -17.27 8.39 9.51
N VAL A 236 -18.28 8.23 10.37
CA VAL A 236 -19.33 7.22 10.18
C VAL A 236 -20.55 7.77 9.43
N VAL A 237 -20.99 8.98 9.73
CA VAL A 237 -22.22 9.56 9.15
C VAL A 237 -21.94 10.20 7.79
N ARG A 238 -20.88 11.00 7.66
CA ARG A 238 -20.65 11.82 6.46
C ARG A 238 -20.53 11.00 5.17
N PRO A 239 -19.84 9.84 5.14
CA PRO A 239 -19.81 9.04 3.91
C PRO A 239 -21.17 8.47 3.51
N VAL A 240 -22.02 8.16 4.49
CA VAL A 240 -23.40 7.71 4.22
C VAL A 240 -24.20 8.86 3.60
N ILE A 241 -24.08 10.08 4.15
CA ILE A 241 -24.74 11.27 3.60
C ILE A 241 -24.25 11.58 2.19
N PHE A 242 -22.94 11.50 1.94
CA PHE A 242 -22.36 11.69 0.61
C PHE A 242 -22.87 10.65 -0.39
N LEU A 243 -22.92 9.36 -0.02
CA LEU A 243 -23.47 8.32 -0.89
C LEU A 243 -24.99 8.47 -1.07
N MET A 244 -25.71 9.05 -0.11
CA MET A 244 -27.16 9.27 -0.23
C MET A 244 -27.52 10.50 -1.07
N SER A 245 -26.73 11.57 -1.00
CA SER A 245 -27.05 12.86 -1.65
C SER A 245 -27.21 12.73 -3.16
N GLU A 246 -26.42 11.83 -3.76
CA GLU A 246 -26.41 11.58 -5.21
C GLU A 246 -27.53 10.66 -5.69
N SER A 247 -28.37 10.13 -4.81
CA SER A 247 -29.42 9.15 -5.16
C SER A 247 -30.38 9.64 -6.23
N LEU A 248 -30.77 10.92 -6.18
CA LEU A 248 -31.72 11.54 -7.12
C LEU A 248 -31.16 11.69 -8.55
N PHE A 249 -29.84 11.69 -8.73
CA PHE A 249 -29.20 11.85 -10.04
C PHE A 249 -28.93 10.52 -10.74
N ARG A 250 -29.21 9.38 -10.09
CA ARG A 250 -28.93 8.04 -10.62
C ARG A 250 -29.89 7.66 -11.75
N PRO A 251 -29.40 7.06 -12.85
CA PRO A 251 -30.24 6.72 -13.99
C PRO A 251 -31.23 5.60 -13.66
N LYS A 252 -32.46 5.71 -14.18
CA LYS A 252 -33.53 4.69 -14.02
C LYS A 252 -33.28 3.41 -14.83
N VAL A 253 -32.52 3.52 -15.92
CA VAL A 253 -32.10 2.39 -16.75
C VAL A 253 -30.60 2.22 -16.52
N VAL A 254 -30.19 1.06 -16.03
CA VAL A 254 -28.78 0.69 -15.93
C VAL A 254 -28.53 -0.27 -17.07
N GLU A 255 -27.83 0.19 -18.11
CA GLU A 255 -27.40 -0.69 -19.18
C GLU A 255 -26.38 -1.68 -18.63
N ARG A 256 -26.63 -2.98 -18.80
CA ARG A 256 -25.61 -4.00 -18.55
C ARG A 256 -24.61 -3.92 -19.71
N THR A 257 -23.59 -3.09 -19.57
CA THR A 257 -22.50 -2.99 -20.54
C THR A 257 -21.51 -4.17 -20.41
N SER A 258 -21.51 -4.86 -19.28
CA SER A 258 -20.69 -6.05 -19.00
C SER A 258 -21.51 -7.18 -18.35
N ASN A 259 -20.91 -8.36 -18.21
CA ASN A 259 -21.53 -9.50 -17.54
C ASN A 259 -21.79 -9.26 -16.03
N GLU A 260 -21.09 -8.32 -15.41
CA GLU A 260 -21.15 -8.05 -13.97
C GLU A 260 -21.69 -6.64 -13.67
N PHE A 261 -22.65 -6.54 -12.75
CA PHE A 261 -23.22 -5.26 -12.35
C PHE A 261 -22.26 -4.51 -11.42
N SER A 262 -22.03 -3.22 -11.67
CA SER A 262 -21.29 -2.33 -10.79
C SER A 262 -21.92 -0.93 -10.76
N LEU A 263 -21.82 -0.24 -9.62
CA LEU A 263 -22.18 1.17 -9.46
C LEU A 263 -21.11 2.14 -9.99
N ASN A 264 -19.91 1.65 -10.33
CA ASN A 264 -18.80 2.42 -10.87
C ASN A 264 -18.45 3.66 -10.02
N ILE A 265 -18.30 3.47 -8.71
CA ILE A 265 -18.07 4.59 -7.77
C ILE A 265 -16.58 4.93 -7.70
N ARG A 266 -15.75 3.98 -7.27
CA ARG A 266 -14.30 4.14 -7.08
C ARG A 266 -13.58 2.80 -7.17
N PRO A 267 -12.26 2.75 -7.41
CA PRO A 267 -11.49 1.52 -7.35
C PRO A 267 -11.62 0.83 -5.99
N LEU A 268 -11.55 -0.50 -5.97
CA LEU A 268 -11.77 -1.31 -4.78
C LEU A 268 -10.76 -0.97 -3.67
N GLY A 269 -9.49 -0.72 -4.01
CA GLY A 269 -8.47 -0.31 -3.04
C GLY A 269 -8.85 0.97 -2.28
N GLU A 270 -9.30 1.99 -2.99
CA GLU A 270 -9.76 3.25 -2.39
C GLU A 270 -11.01 3.03 -1.51
N LEU A 271 -11.98 2.23 -1.98
CA LEU A 271 -13.17 1.91 -1.18
C LEU A 271 -12.80 1.19 0.12
N LEU A 272 -11.82 0.29 0.09
CA LEU A 272 -11.32 -0.41 1.26
C LEU A 272 -10.67 0.59 2.23
N ASP A 273 -9.76 1.44 1.74
CA ASP A 273 -9.10 2.46 2.57
C ASP A 273 -10.09 3.47 3.18
N MET A 274 -11.21 3.73 2.52
CA MET A 274 -12.28 4.57 3.05
C MET A 274 -13.11 3.87 4.13
N TYR A 275 -13.36 2.56 4.01
CA TYR A 275 -14.48 1.91 4.71
C TYR A 275 -14.15 0.64 5.49
N HIS A 276 -12.91 0.14 5.48
CA HIS A 276 -12.51 -1.10 6.16
C HIS A 276 -12.77 -1.10 7.69
N THR A 277 -12.98 0.07 8.28
CA THR A 277 -13.19 0.30 9.72
C THR A 277 -14.65 0.13 10.14
N ARG A 278 -15.56 0.04 9.16
CA ARG A 278 -16.99 -0.20 9.39
C ARG A 278 -17.20 -1.58 10.00
N LYS A 279 -18.26 -1.69 10.82
CA LYS A 279 -18.62 -2.93 11.49
C LYS A 279 -19.23 -3.92 10.50
N ALA A 280 -18.83 -5.17 10.67
CA ALA A 280 -19.31 -6.31 9.91
C ALA A 280 -19.51 -7.52 10.84
N THR A 281 -20.53 -8.35 10.58
CA THR A 281 -20.75 -9.58 11.36
C THR A 281 -19.78 -10.68 10.96
N LYS A 282 -19.43 -10.75 9.67
CA LYS A 282 -18.38 -11.61 9.13
C LYS A 282 -17.31 -10.74 8.50
N GLN A 283 -16.03 -11.07 8.70
CA GLN A 283 -14.91 -10.31 8.13
C GLN A 283 -15.00 -10.20 6.60
N HIS A 284 -15.47 -11.26 5.93
CA HIS A 284 -15.76 -11.30 4.49
C HIS A 284 -16.62 -10.13 4.00
N ASP A 285 -17.58 -9.68 4.81
CA ASP A 285 -18.49 -8.61 4.44
C ASP A 285 -17.75 -7.28 4.27
N LYS A 286 -16.57 -7.11 4.89
CA LYS A 286 -15.72 -5.93 4.69
C LYS A 286 -15.24 -5.76 3.26
N LEU A 287 -15.11 -6.88 2.53
CA LEU A 287 -14.82 -6.89 1.11
C LEU A 287 -16.10 -6.96 0.27
N PHE A 288 -16.99 -7.92 0.55
CA PHE A 288 -18.13 -8.21 -0.31
C PHE A 288 -19.14 -7.06 -0.40
N ALA A 289 -19.28 -6.24 0.64
CA ALA A 289 -20.12 -5.04 0.58
C ALA A 289 -19.60 -3.99 -0.42
N LEU A 290 -18.29 -3.96 -0.68
CA LEU A 290 -17.66 -2.92 -1.51
C LEU A 290 -17.50 -3.34 -2.98
N ILE A 291 -17.51 -4.64 -3.30
CA ILE A 291 -17.33 -5.13 -4.68
C ILE A 291 -18.34 -4.50 -5.65
N GLY A 292 -19.62 -4.47 -5.28
CA GLY A 292 -20.67 -3.88 -6.15
C GLY A 292 -20.53 -2.37 -6.36
N MET A 293 -19.70 -1.70 -5.56
CA MET A 293 -19.38 -0.27 -5.67
C MET A 293 -18.13 -0.01 -6.53
N SER A 294 -17.30 -1.03 -6.80
CA SER A 294 -15.99 -0.86 -7.43
C SER A 294 -16.07 -0.42 -8.89
N SER A 295 -15.23 0.54 -9.29
CA SER A 295 -15.02 0.96 -10.69
C SER A 295 -13.94 0.15 -11.42
N ASP A 296 -13.36 -0.88 -10.79
CA ASP A 296 -12.36 -1.72 -11.46
C ASP A 296 -12.98 -2.48 -12.63
N ALA A 297 -12.25 -2.55 -13.75
CA ALA A 297 -12.80 -3.11 -15.00
C ALA A 297 -13.16 -4.60 -14.89
N SER A 298 -12.45 -5.34 -14.03
CA SER A 298 -12.74 -6.74 -13.73
C SER A 298 -12.26 -7.12 -12.33
N ILE A 299 -13.16 -7.64 -11.51
CA ILE A 299 -12.83 -8.26 -10.23
C ILE A 299 -12.62 -9.76 -10.46
N PRO A 300 -11.48 -10.35 -10.05
CA PRO A 300 -11.24 -11.78 -10.15
C PRO A 300 -12.36 -12.63 -9.54
N THR A 301 -12.70 -13.74 -10.18
CA THR A 301 -13.81 -14.60 -9.73
C THR A 301 -13.59 -15.20 -8.35
N ASP A 302 -12.34 -15.33 -7.93
CA ASP A 302 -11.94 -15.88 -6.63
C ASP A 302 -11.93 -14.84 -5.48
N LEU A 303 -12.26 -13.58 -5.79
CA LEU A 303 -12.59 -12.51 -4.83
C LEU A 303 -14.10 -12.29 -4.68
N LEU A 304 -14.92 -12.91 -5.53
CA LEU A 304 -16.36 -12.78 -5.47
C LEU A 304 -16.94 -13.43 -4.20
N PRO A 305 -18.17 -13.06 -3.79
CA PRO A 305 -18.80 -13.58 -2.58
C PRO A 305 -18.87 -15.11 -2.51
N ASP A 306 -17.98 -15.68 -1.70
CA ASP A 306 -17.94 -17.09 -1.31
C ASP A 306 -17.61 -17.19 0.18
N TYR A 307 -18.64 -17.51 0.98
CA TYR A 307 -18.51 -17.63 2.43
C TYR A 307 -17.89 -18.96 2.88
N SER A 308 -17.62 -19.90 1.96
CA SER A 308 -16.92 -21.15 2.26
C SER A 308 -15.40 -20.99 2.28
N THR A 309 -14.86 -19.98 1.57
CA THR A 309 -13.44 -19.66 1.57
C THR A 309 -13.04 -19.06 2.93
N PRO A 310 -11.98 -19.56 3.61
CA PRO A 310 -11.47 -18.96 4.85
C PRO A 310 -11.03 -17.49 4.65
N TRP A 311 -11.22 -16.66 5.67
CA TRP A 311 -10.90 -15.23 5.60
C TRP A 311 -9.44 -14.95 5.20
N ALA A 312 -8.46 -15.61 5.83
CA ALA A 312 -7.05 -15.38 5.52
C ALA A 312 -6.71 -15.63 4.05
N ARG A 313 -7.32 -16.64 3.42
CA ARG A 313 -7.13 -16.95 2.00
C ARG A 313 -7.77 -15.90 1.11
N LEU A 314 -8.97 -15.44 1.45
CA LEU A 314 -9.64 -14.36 0.72
C LEU A 314 -8.84 -13.05 0.84
N PHE A 315 -8.31 -12.76 2.02
CA PHE A 315 -7.51 -11.57 2.27
C PHE A 315 -6.19 -11.61 1.50
N GLU A 316 -5.49 -12.74 1.48
CA GLU A 316 -4.29 -12.96 0.66
C GLU A 316 -4.55 -12.73 -0.84
N ARG A 317 -5.66 -13.26 -1.37
CA ARG A 317 -6.08 -13.01 -2.77
C ARG A 317 -6.30 -11.52 -3.03
N LEU A 318 -6.91 -10.82 -2.08
CA LEU A 318 -7.16 -9.38 -2.19
C LEU A 318 -5.84 -8.60 -2.25
N ILE A 319 -4.87 -8.94 -1.40
CA ILE A 319 -3.54 -8.29 -1.43
C ILE A 319 -2.86 -8.52 -2.77
N ARG A 320 -2.88 -9.76 -3.29
CA ARG A 320 -2.28 -10.05 -4.61
C ARG A 320 -2.96 -9.32 -5.75
N TYR A 321 -4.27 -9.12 -5.67
CA TYR A 321 -5.01 -8.32 -6.63
C TYR A 321 -4.58 -6.85 -6.60
N LEU A 322 -4.39 -6.28 -5.41
CA LEU A 322 -4.04 -4.85 -5.25
C LEU A 322 -2.55 -4.56 -5.50
N LEU A 323 -1.64 -5.45 -5.08
CA LEU A 323 -0.19 -5.23 -5.09
C LEU A 323 0.58 -6.14 -6.06
N GLY A 324 -0.08 -7.05 -6.76
CA GLY A 324 0.57 -8.00 -7.67
C GLY A 324 1.12 -9.25 -6.97
N GLY A 325 1.75 -10.13 -7.76
CA GLY A 325 2.19 -11.46 -7.31
C GLY A 325 3.58 -11.52 -6.65
N ASP A 326 4.37 -10.45 -6.74
CA ASP A 326 5.78 -10.44 -6.33
C ASP A 326 5.99 -10.18 -4.82
N VAL A 327 4.91 -9.95 -4.07
CA VAL A 327 4.97 -9.70 -2.63
C VAL A 327 4.80 -10.98 -1.82
N ALA A 328 5.59 -11.11 -0.76
CA ALA A 328 5.39 -12.12 0.27
C ALA A 328 4.32 -11.64 1.25
N ILE A 329 3.37 -12.51 1.58
CA ILE A 329 2.19 -12.18 2.41
C ILE A 329 2.15 -13.14 3.59
N ARG A 330 1.91 -12.61 4.79
CA ARG A 330 1.61 -13.39 5.99
C ARG A 330 0.33 -12.88 6.64
N THR A 331 -0.70 -13.72 6.61
CA THR A 331 -2.01 -13.48 7.23
C THR A 331 -2.15 -14.33 8.50
N CYS A 332 -3.00 -13.88 9.42
CA CYS A 332 -3.44 -14.68 10.58
C CYS A 332 -4.95 -14.83 10.51
N ASP A 333 -5.47 -16.06 10.64
CA ASP A 333 -6.91 -16.35 10.48
C ASP A 333 -7.82 -15.55 11.42
N ALA A 334 -7.31 -15.11 12.57
CA ALA A 334 -8.07 -14.39 13.58
C ALA A 334 -7.94 -12.86 13.49
N SER A 335 -7.00 -12.32 12.71
CA SER A 335 -6.76 -10.87 12.64
C SER A 335 -7.20 -10.27 11.31
N GLU A 336 -7.60 -8.99 11.35
CA GLU A 336 -7.76 -8.17 10.15
C GLU A 336 -6.47 -7.39 9.86
N ARG A 337 -5.34 -8.04 10.11
CA ARG A 337 -4.00 -7.51 9.93
C ARG A 337 -3.20 -8.46 9.05
N VAL A 338 -2.43 -7.89 8.15
CA VAL A 338 -1.52 -8.64 7.28
C VAL A 338 -0.14 -8.00 7.28
N LEU A 339 0.89 -8.84 7.25
CA LEU A 339 2.26 -8.42 7.02
C LEU A 339 2.60 -8.69 5.54
N ILE A 340 3.21 -7.70 4.90
CA ILE A 340 3.55 -7.70 3.47
C ILE A 340 5.04 -7.37 3.35
N SER A 341 5.79 -8.16 2.59
CA SER A 341 7.19 -7.91 2.28
C SER A 341 7.40 -7.93 0.78
N GLY A 342 8.14 -6.97 0.26
CA GLY A 342 8.37 -6.86 -1.17
C GLY A 342 9.48 -5.88 -1.50
N SER A 343 10.14 -6.10 -2.63
CA SER A 343 11.11 -5.16 -3.17
C SER A 343 10.38 -4.00 -3.87
N GLY A 344 10.88 -2.77 -3.76
CA GLY A 344 10.25 -1.59 -4.35
C GLY A 344 11.17 -0.38 -4.38
N TYR A 345 10.58 0.81 -4.52
CA TYR A 345 11.28 2.10 -4.58
C TYR A 345 10.45 3.19 -3.91
N ILE A 346 11.11 4.22 -3.36
CA ILE A 346 10.44 5.46 -2.92
C ILE A 346 10.21 6.36 -4.12
N LEU A 347 8.94 6.73 -4.35
CA LEU A 347 8.51 7.64 -5.40
C LEU A 347 8.41 9.09 -4.91
N GLY A 348 8.07 9.27 -3.64
CA GLY A 348 7.64 10.57 -3.14
C GLY A 348 7.46 10.61 -1.63
N LYS A 349 7.19 11.81 -1.11
CA LYS A 349 6.77 12.03 0.28
C LYS A 349 5.73 13.14 0.38
N VAL A 350 4.92 13.07 1.43
CA VAL A 350 3.91 14.08 1.74
C VAL A 350 4.55 15.25 2.48
N LEU A 351 4.42 16.45 1.92
CA LEU A 351 4.97 17.69 2.47
C LEU A 351 3.92 18.54 3.18
N SER A 352 2.68 18.53 2.70
CA SER A 352 1.60 19.32 3.27
C SER A 352 0.28 18.55 3.24
N VAL A 353 -0.57 18.82 4.23
CA VAL A 353 -1.93 18.27 4.31
C VAL A 353 -2.85 19.38 4.77
N THR A 354 -3.89 19.64 3.99
CA THR A 354 -4.95 20.56 4.36
C THR A 354 -6.30 19.85 4.26
N SER A 355 -7.07 19.89 5.35
CA SER A 355 -8.44 19.39 5.38
C SER A 355 -9.40 20.52 4.99
N SER A 356 -10.17 20.36 3.91
CA SER A 356 -11.24 21.30 3.59
C SER A 356 -12.44 21.09 4.52
N GLN A 357 -12.95 22.14 5.16
CA GLN A 357 -14.12 22.02 6.06
C GLN A 357 -15.40 21.59 5.32
N HIS A 358 -15.51 21.90 4.02
CA HIS A 358 -16.75 21.75 3.24
C HIS A 358 -16.83 20.50 2.36
N GLU A 359 -15.71 19.86 2.04
CA GLU A 359 -15.67 18.69 1.15
C GLU A 359 -14.98 17.50 1.84
N ASP A 360 -15.47 16.29 1.56
CA ASP A 360 -15.03 15.05 2.20
C ASP A 360 -13.73 14.55 1.57
N GLY A 361 -12.60 15.02 2.08
CA GLY A 361 -11.28 14.71 1.51
C GLY A 361 -10.12 15.48 2.14
N GLN A 362 -8.91 15.14 1.71
CA GLN A 362 -7.67 15.82 2.10
C GLN A 362 -7.00 16.37 0.83
N ASP A 363 -6.66 17.66 0.82
CA ASP A 363 -5.68 18.17 -0.14
C ASP A 363 -4.30 17.87 0.42
N VAL A 364 -3.48 17.20 -0.37
CA VAL A 364 -2.17 16.71 0.02
C VAL A 364 -1.14 17.22 -0.98
N GLY A 365 -0.14 17.92 -0.47
CA GLY A 365 1.04 18.30 -1.21
C GLY A 365 2.07 17.19 -1.21
N LEU A 366 2.42 16.72 -2.40
CA LEU A 366 3.35 15.61 -2.61
C LEU A 366 4.60 16.12 -3.32
N ALA A 367 5.78 15.77 -2.81
CA ALA A 367 7.00 15.87 -3.57
C ALA A 367 7.35 14.52 -4.19
N THR A 368 7.67 14.52 -5.47
CA THR A 368 8.09 13.32 -6.21
C THR A 368 9.58 13.38 -6.48
N ARG A 369 10.25 12.23 -6.56
CA ARG A 369 11.68 12.22 -6.86
C ARG A 369 11.94 12.53 -8.33
N ASP A 370 12.84 13.47 -8.57
CA ASP A 370 13.30 13.83 -9.91
C ASP A 370 14.41 12.87 -10.38
N ILE A 371 14.87 13.04 -11.62
CA ILE A 371 15.90 12.21 -12.26
C ILE A 371 17.21 12.20 -11.48
N ASP A 372 17.54 13.28 -10.78
CA ASP A 372 18.73 13.41 -9.95
C ASP A 372 18.61 12.76 -8.56
N GLY A 373 17.44 12.17 -8.25
CA GLY A 373 17.16 11.53 -6.97
C GLY A 373 16.74 12.48 -5.84
N SER A 374 16.69 13.79 -6.10
CA SER A 374 16.18 14.78 -5.13
C SER A 374 14.65 14.88 -5.21
N PHE A 375 14.02 15.37 -4.13
CA PHE A 375 12.59 15.68 -4.16
C PHE A 375 12.33 16.96 -4.96
N GLY A 376 11.58 16.82 -6.06
CA GLY A 376 11.14 17.92 -6.89
C GLY A 376 10.04 18.78 -6.24
N PRO A 377 9.47 19.74 -6.99
CA PRO A 377 8.49 20.67 -6.46
C PRO A 377 7.21 19.97 -5.98
N GLU A 378 6.57 20.60 -4.99
CA GLU A 378 5.30 20.13 -4.43
C GLU A 378 4.18 20.16 -5.48
N THR A 379 3.51 19.02 -5.65
CA THR A 379 2.32 18.87 -6.48
C THR A 379 1.12 18.63 -5.58
N GLN A 380 0.05 19.39 -5.79
CA GLN A 380 -1.18 19.24 -5.02
C GLN A 380 -2.04 18.11 -5.57
N TRP A 381 -2.54 17.27 -4.68
CA TRP A 381 -3.41 16.17 -5.01
C TRP A 381 -4.53 16.03 -4.01
N ARG A 382 -5.72 15.65 -4.48
CA ARG A 382 -6.91 15.56 -3.63
C ARG A 382 -7.30 14.11 -3.38
N LEU A 383 -7.30 13.74 -2.11
CA LEU A 383 -7.69 12.44 -1.59
C LEU A 383 -9.15 12.43 -1.14
N PRO A 384 -9.87 11.30 -1.28
CA PRO A 384 -11.14 11.11 -0.60
C PRO A 384 -10.96 11.06 0.93
N ALA A 385 -12.06 11.13 1.67
CA ALA A 385 -12.04 10.89 3.11
C ALA A 385 -11.73 9.41 3.40
N ILE A 386 -10.48 9.15 3.77
CA ILE A 386 -9.96 7.82 4.07
C ILE A 386 -10.01 7.55 5.58
N ALA A 387 -10.08 6.29 5.96
CA ALA A 387 -10.25 5.90 7.34
C ALA A 387 -9.02 6.26 8.21
N LYS A 388 -7.82 6.13 7.64
CA LYS A 388 -6.56 6.59 8.23
C LYS A 388 -6.09 7.83 7.48
N PRO A 389 -6.22 9.06 8.04
CA PRO A 389 -5.85 10.27 7.30
C PRO A 389 -4.37 10.29 6.97
N VAL A 390 -4.03 10.74 5.76
CA VAL A 390 -2.65 11.02 5.34
C VAL A 390 -2.08 12.16 6.18
N GLN A 391 -0.80 12.07 6.53
CA GLN A 391 -0.07 13.02 7.35
C GLN A 391 1.21 13.49 6.64
N VAL A 392 1.70 14.64 7.05
CA VAL A 392 3.03 15.13 6.64
C VAL A 392 4.10 14.13 7.08
N GLY A 393 5.01 13.79 6.16
CA GLY A 393 6.04 12.76 6.36
C GLY A 393 5.65 11.36 5.90
N ASP A 394 4.40 11.11 5.53
CA ASP A 394 4.03 9.84 4.89
C ASP A 394 4.80 9.66 3.57
N LEU A 395 5.27 8.45 3.32
CA LEU A 395 6.07 8.11 2.15
C LEU A 395 5.21 7.46 1.08
N ILE A 396 5.54 7.69 -0.19
CA ILE A 396 4.93 7.03 -1.34
C ILE A 396 5.95 6.05 -1.90
N CYS A 397 5.60 4.77 -1.92
CA CYS A 397 6.45 3.71 -2.47
C CYS A 397 5.75 2.98 -3.62
N GLN A 398 6.54 2.46 -4.56
CA GLN A 398 6.10 1.53 -5.59
C GLN A 398 6.72 0.16 -5.31
N LEU A 399 5.89 -0.82 -4.99
CA LEU A 399 6.32 -2.21 -4.91
C LEU A 399 6.48 -2.78 -6.33
N ARG A 400 7.48 -3.64 -6.55
CA ARG A 400 7.65 -4.38 -7.80
C ARG A 400 6.43 -5.29 -8.02
N GLY A 401 5.97 -5.36 -9.28
CA GLY A 401 4.77 -6.11 -9.65
C GLY A 401 3.44 -5.39 -9.37
N ALA A 402 3.42 -4.37 -8.50
CA ALA A 402 2.22 -3.57 -8.26
C ALA A 402 2.00 -2.58 -9.41
N ALA A 403 0.74 -2.45 -9.86
CA ALA A 403 0.37 -1.53 -10.94
C ALA A 403 0.27 -0.06 -10.48
N LYS A 404 0.05 0.16 -9.18
CA LYS A 404 -0.17 1.48 -8.56
C LYS A 404 0.72 1.62 -7.32
N PRO A 405 1.04 2.85 -6.89
CA PRO A 405 1.89 3.07 -5.72
C PRO A 405 1.14 2.76 -4.41
N THR A 406 1.79 2.94 -3.26
CA THR A 406 1.21 2.75 -1.92
C THR A 406 1.73 3.86 -1.01
N ILE A 407 0.87 4.43 -0.17
CA ILE A 407 1.24 5.42 0.84
C ILE A 407 1.46 4.69 2.16
N ILE A 408 2.63 4.89 2.75
CA ILE A 408 3.08 4.21 3.97
C ILE A 408 3.52 5.23 5.03
N ARG A 409 3.32 4.90 6.30
CA ARG A 409 3.75 5.70 7.44
C ARG A 409 4.73 4.94 8.30
N LEU A 410 5.81 5.58 8.72
CA LEU A 410 6.70 5.02 9.72
C LEU A 410 5.97 4.93 11.07
N CYS A 411 5.82 3.70 11.57
CA CYS A 411 5.48 3.41 12.95
C CYS A 411 6.77 3.08 13.73
N HIS A 412 6.68 2.69 15.02
CA HIS A 412 7.87 2.52 15.89
C HIS A 412 9.03 1.80 15.18
N ASP A 413 8.83 0.59 14.65
CA ASP A 413 9.88 -0.21 13.97
C ASP A 413 9.48 -0.76 12.59
N HIS A 414 8.34 -0.33 12.04
CA HIS A 414 7.86 -0.84 10.76
C HIS A 414 7.04 0.22 10.02
N PHE A 415 6.70 -0.03 8.76
CA PHE A 415 5.83 0.85 7.99
C PHE A 415 4.40 0.31 7.95
N SER A 416 3.41 1.15 8.26
CA SER A 416 1.99 0.80 8.08
C SER A 416 1.45 1.39 6.78
N ILE A 417 0.67 0.58 6.04
CA ILE A 417 -0.07 1.04 4.85
C ILE A 417 -1.21 1.94 5.31
N ILE A 418 -1.17 3.18 4.82
CA ILE A 418 -2.22 4.20 5.01
C ILE A 418 -3.18 4.19 3.82
N LEU A 419 -2.64 4.03 2.61
CA LEU A 419 -3.42 3.99 1.37
C LEU A 419 -2.82 2.97 0.40
N ILE A 420 -3.62 2.01 -0.05
CA ILE A 420 -3.19 0.91 -0.90
C ILE A 420 -3.61 1.15 -2.36
N ALA A 421 -2.64 1.05 -3.28
CA ALA A 421 -2.89 1.17 -4.71
C ALA A 421 -3.76 2.39 -5.12
N PRO A 422 -3.56 3.61 -4.58
CA PRO A 422 -4.30 4.79 -5.03
C PRO A 422 -4.09 5.08 -6.52
N SER A 423 -5.09 5.73 -7.12
CA SER A 423 -5.03 6.19 -8.51
C SER A 423 -4.16 7.44 -8.65
N LEU A 424 -2.86 7.27 -8.40
CA LEU A 424 -1.80 8.26 -8.50
C LEU A 424 -0.92 7.95 -9.72
N GLU A 425 -0.93 8.83 -10.71
CA GLU A 425 -0.02 8.73 -11.86
C GLU A 425 1.29 9.45 -11.53
N LEU A 426 2.27 8.68 -11.05
CA LEU A 426 3.61 9.17 -10.75
C LEU A 426 4.61 8.64 -11.76
N LYS A 427 5.59 9.47 -12.14
CA LYS A 427 6.71 9.02 -12.97
C LYS A 427 7.53 8.00 -12.18
N GLN A 428 7.91 6.90 -12.82
CA GLN A 428 8.82 5.95 -12.21
C GLN A 428 10.21 6.59 -12.04
N PRO A 429 10.86 6.43 -10.88
CA PRO A 429 12.19 6.95 -10.66
C PRO A 429 13.18 6.27 -11.60
N VAL A 430 14.23 6.99 -11.97
CA VAL A 430 15.36 6.46 -12.77
C VAL A 430 16.33 5.64 -11.89
N SER A 431 16.14 5.67 -10.56
CA SER A 431 16.97 4.93 -9.59
C SER A 431 16.76 3.42 -9.70
N ASP A 432 17.83 2.68 -10.02
CA ASP A 432 17.84 1.21 -10.07
C ASP A 432 17.92 0.55 -8.67
N THR A 433 18.06 1.34 -7.60
CA THR A 433 18.27 0.81 -6.24
C THR A 433 16.96 0.36 -5.62
N SER A 434 16.71 -0.95 -5.65
CA SER A 434 15.50 -1.53 -5.06
C SER A 434 15.67 -1.75 -3.56
N LEU A 435 14.73 -1.24 -2.78
CA LEU A 435 14.66 -1.40 -1.33
C LEU A 435 13.72 -2.55 -0.98
N VAL A 436 13.98 -3.22 0.15
CA VAL A 436 13.07 -4.22 0.71
C VAL A 436 12.15 -3.54 1.71
N PHE A 437 10.84 -3.62 1.47
CA PHE A 437 9.81 -3.06 2.33
C PHE A 437 9.23 -4.15 3.22
N PHE A 438 9.03 -3.81 4.49
CA PHE A 438 8.24 -4.60 5.45
C PHE A 438 7.06 -3.73 5.89
N LEU A 439 5.88 -4.08 5.41
CA LEU A 439 4.66 -3.31 5.55
C LEU A 439 3.64 -4.07 6.40
N SER A 440 2.91 -3.34 7.23
CA SER A 440 1.72 -3.83 7.91
C SER A 440 0.48 -3.18 7.30
N TRP A 441 -0.56 -3.95 7.00
CA TRP A 441 -1.87 -3.38 6.70
C TRP A 441 -2.86 -3.87 7.74
N ASP A 442 -3.25 -2.94 8.62
CA ASP A 442 -4.04 -3.22 9.80
C ASP A 442 -5.40 -2.52 9.73
N TRP A 443 -6.47 -3.30 9.73
CA TRP A 443 -7.83 -2.78 9.71
C TRP A 443 -8.46 -2.62 11.10
N GLN A 444 -7.82 -3.12 12.16
CA GLN A 444 -8.33 -3.07 13.53
C GLN A 444 -8.07 -1.71 14.21
N ASP A 445 -7.02 -1.00 13.77
CA ASP A 445 -6.46 0.14 14.49
C ASP A 445 -6.83 1.48 13.84
N ALA A 446 -8.12 1.82 13.85
CA ALA A 446 -8.57 3.02 13.14
C ALA A 446 -9.05 4.17 14.03
N TYR A 447 -9.48 3.95 15.28
CA TYR A 447 -10.03 5.05 16.09
C TYR A 447 -9.76 4.92 17.60
N GLY A 448 -8.90 3.99 18.02
CA GLY A 448 -8.66 3.71 19.44
C GLY A 448 -7.76 4.69 20.21
N LYS A 449 -6.94 5.53 19.53
CA LYS A 449 -5.85 6.28 20.21
C LYS A 449 -5.46 7.61 19.57
N LEU A 450 -6.40 8.43 19.08
CA LEU A 450 -6.10 9.78 18.57
C LEU A 450 -6.63 10.93 19.43
N SER A 451 -7.18 10.66 20.62
CA SER A 451 -7.67 11.69 21.55
C SER A 451 -6.74 12.00 22.73
N ASN A 452 -5.59 11.34 22.87
CA ASN A 452 -4.61 11.67 23.90
C ASN A 452 -3.20 11.67 23.30
N LEU A 453 -2.67 12.87 23.03
CA LEU A 453 -1.25 13.08 22.75
C LEU A 453 -0.32 12.64 23.90
N ASP A 454 -0.88 12.29 25.06
CA ASP A 454 -0.17 11.75 26.23
C ASP A 454 -0.28 10.21 26.40
N ASP A 455 -1.12 9.49 25.61
CA ASP A 455 -1.30 8.03 25.73
C ASP A 455 -0.54 7.21 24.66
N ALA A 456 0.43 7.83 23.98
CA ALA A 456 1.39 7.11 23.13
C ALA A 456 2.24 6.06 23.91
N GLN A 457 2.06 5.93 25.22
CA GLN A 457 2.81 5.05 26.12
C GLN A 457 2.00 3.92 26.78
N ARG A 458 0.79 3.57 26.30
CA ARG A 458 0.15 2.31 26.71
C ARG A 458 0.48 1.16 25.76
N PRO A 459 1.07 0.04 26.25
CA PRO A 459 1.43 -1.08 25.39
C PRO A 459 0.19 -1.57 24.64
N VAL A 460 0.30 -1.64 23.32
CA VAL A 460 -0.62 -2.43 22.49
C VAL A 460 -0.49 -3.88 22.97
N ASP A 461 -1.60 -4.63 23.05
CA ASP A 461 -1.59 -6.03 23.46
C ASP A 461 -0.80 -6.87 22.44
N TYR A 462 0.50 -7.08 22.70
CA TYR A 462 1.49 -7.76 21.85
C TYR A 462 1.32 -9.29 21.85
N SER A 463 0.15 -9.81 21.46
CA SER A 463 -0.02 -11.26 21.34
C SER A 463 0.54 -11.85 20.03
N LEU A 464 0.90 -11.00 19.05
CA LEU A 464 1.53 -11.42 17.78
C LEU A 464 2.79 -10.56 17.49
N PRO A 465 3.95 -11.17 17.16
CA PRO A 465 5.16 -10.42 16.84
C PRO A 465 4.96 -9.53 15.61
N TRP A 466 5.52 -8.32 15.65
CA TRP A 466 5.57 -7.40 14.50
C TRP A 466 6.64 -7.81 13.45
N HIS A 467 7.33 -8.93 13.69
CA HIS A 467 8.47 -9.39 12.91
C HIS A 467 8.17 -10.66 12.11
N TRP A 468 8.82 -10.79 10.97
CA TRP A 468 8.73 -11.91 10.02
C TRP A 468 9.44 -13.20 10.52
N GLY A 469 9.86 -13.28 11.78
CA GLY A 469 10.82 -14.28 12.28
C GLY A 469 10.40 -15.75 12.22
N ASN A 470 11.09 -16.53 11.37
CA ASN A 470 11.96 -17.67 11.73
C ASN A 470 12.43 -18.41 10.46
N GLN A 471 13.60 -18.05 9.92
CA GLN A 471 14.51 -18.88 9.10
C GLN A 471 15.75 -18.06 8.63
N CYS A 472 16.69 -17.76 9.52
CA CYS A 472 18.12 -17.64 9.18
C CYS A 472 18.95 -17.68 10.48
N ALA A 473 19.97 -18.55 10.54
CA ALA A 473 20.64 -18.95 11.79
C ALA A 473 21.78 -18.02 12.26
N ALA A 474 21.92 -16.80 11.71
CA ALA A 474 23.08 -15.94 11.98
C ALA A 474 22.77 -14.44 12.20
N CYS A 475 21.50 -14.03 12.23
CA CYS A 475 21.06 -12.68 12.61
C CYS A 475 19.57 -12.71 12.96
N SER A 476 19.11 -11.97 13.97
CA SER A 476 17.67 -11.90 14.26
C SER A 476 16.95 -11.25 13.08
N SER A 477 15.78 -11.77 12.69
CA SER A 477 14.96 -11.19 11.60
C SER A 477 14.63 -9.71 11.85
N GLU A 478 14.56 -9.33 13.12
CA GLU A 478 14.26 -7.99 13.61
C GLU A 478 15.36 -6.97 13.25
N LEU A 479 16.64 -7.32 13.39
CA LEU A 479 17.74 -6.43 13.00
C LEU A 479 17.78 -6.19 11.49
N HIS A 480 17.40 -7.20 10.69
CA HIS A 480 17.29 -7.02 9.24
C HIS A 480 16.14 -6.08 8.84
N GLU A 481 14.98 -6.19 9.51
CA GLU A 481 13.85 -5.28 9.28
C GLU A 481 14.20 -3.83 9.67
N LEU A 482 14.90 -3.64 10.79
CA LEU A 482 15.41 -2.33 11.23
C LEU A 482 16.44 -1.76 10.25
N TRP A 483 17.34 -2.60 9.73
CA TRP A 483 18.30 -2.22 8.67
C TRP A 483 17.57 -1.71 7.42
N CYS A 484 16.60 -2.47 6.91
CA CYS A 484 15.80 -2.07 5.76
C CYS A 484 15.02 -0.77 6.02
N THR A 485 14.48 -0.60 7.22
CA THR A 485 13.81 0.63 7.66
C THR A 485 14.77 1.82 7.63
N GLY A 486 15.99 1.67 8.16
CA GLY A 486 17.03 2.70 8.10
C GLY A 486 17.40 3.10 6.68
N LEU A 487 17.51 2.13 5.76
CA LEU A 487 17.75 2.41 4.33
C LEU A 487 16.61 3.17 3.66
N ILE A 488 15.35 2.81 3.96
CA ILE A 488 14.18 3.52 3.44
C ILE A 488 14.17 4.98 3.92
N LEU A 489 14.48 5.20 5.20
CA LEU A 489 14.51 6.54 5.79
C LEU A 489 15.67 7.39 5.23
N ASP A 490 16.83 6.80 4.96
CA ASP A 490 17.91 7.50 4.26
C ASP A 490 17.49 7.91 2.85
N GLU A 491 16.82 7.03 2.11
CA GLU A 491 16.32 7.33 0.76
C GLU A 491 15.20 8.38 0.76
N ALA A 492 14.44 8.47 1.86
CA ALA A 492 13.41 9.49 2.07
C ALA A 492 13.95 10.85 2.55
N GLU A 493 15.28 10.97 2.72
CA GLU A 493 15.97 12.12 3.31
C GLU A 493 15.60 12.39 4.78
N GLU A 494 15.12 11.37 5.50
CA GLU A 494 14.79 11.42 6.93
C GLU A 494 16.01 11.02 7.78
N TYR A 495 17.12 11.73 7.58
CA TYR A 495 18.45 11.32 8.04
C TYR A 495 18.56 11.09 9.55
N ARG A 496 17.88 11.89 10.38
CA ARG A 496 17.89 11.70 11.85
C ARG A 496 17.17 10.42 12.28
N LEU A 497 16.07 10.08 11.60
CA LEU A 497 15.33 8.84 11.88
C LEU A 497 16.13 7.64 11.37
N ALA A 498 16.75 7.77 10.21
CA ALA A 498 17.65 6.77 9.64
C ALA A 498 18.85 6.49 10.56
N GLU A 499 19.50 7.54 11.08
CA GLU A 499 20.60 7.45 12.05
C GLU A 499 20.19 6.63 13.28
N ASN A 500 19.06 6.98 13.90
CA ASN A 500 18.56 6.29 15.09
C ASN A 500 18.35 4.79 14.83
N LYS A 501 17.72 4.43 13.71
CA LYS A 501 17.48 3.02 13.35
C LYS A 501 18.77 2.27 13.08
N LEU A 502 19.71 2.88 12.35
CA LEU A 502 20.99 2.24 12.07
C LEU A 502 21.89 2.13 13.31
N GLN A 503 21.80 3.04 14.27
CA GLN A 503 22.48 2.91 15.57
C GLN A 503 21.97 1.69 16.35
N GLN A 504 20.65 1.45 16.37
CA GLN A 504 20.08 0.26 16.98
C GLN A 504 20.57 -1.03 16.30
N VAL A 505 20.64 -1.01 14.96
CA VAL A 505 21.17 -2.13 14.17
C VAL A 505 22.64 -2.37 14.48
N LEU A 506 23.45 -1.30 14.58
CA LEU A 506 24.88 -1.39 14.89
C LEU A 506 25.10 -2.04 16.25
N SER A 507 24.45 -1.54 17.31
CA SER A 507 24.55 -2.14 18.64
C SER A 507 24.12 -3.61 18.65
N GLY A 508 23.04 -3.94 17.95
CA GLY A 508 22.60 -5.33 17.82
C GLY A 508 23.59 -6.22 17.05
N TYR A 509 24.22 -5.71 16.00
CA TYR A 509 25.25 -6.44 15.25
C TYR A 509 26.53 -6.64 16.05
N GLU A 510 27.01 -5.61 16.75
CA GLU A 510 28.17 -5.72 17.64
C GLU A 510 27.96 -6.79 18.73
N GLU A 511 26.75 -6.84 19.30
CA GLU A 511 26.39 -7.83 20.33
C GLU A 511 26.24 -9.26 19.77
N THR A 512 25.69 -9.42 18.57
CA THR A 512 25.28 -10.74 18.06
C THR A 512 26.31 -11.40 17.14
N ILE A 513 26.98 -10.62 16.30
CA ILE A 513 27.86 -11.10 15.21
C ILE A 513 29.27 -10.51 15.28
N GLY A 514 29.48 -9.46 16.08
CA GLY A 514 30.78 -8.86 16.37
C GLY A 514 31.14 -7.64 15.52
N ALA A 515 32.05 -6.81 16.04
CA ALA A 515 32.45 -5.53 15.44
C ALA A 515 33.13 -5.65 14.06
N GLU A 516 33.87 -6.73 13.83
CA GLU A 516 34.62 -6.97 12.59
C GLU A 516 33.79 -7.69 11.50
N ASP A 517 32.52 -8.04 11.77
CA ASP A 517 31.67 -8.67 10.76
C ASP A 517 31.36 -7.67 9.63
N PRO A 518 31.40 -8.09 8.35
CA PRO A 518 31.12 -7.22 7.20
C PRO A 518 29.80 -6.45 7.31
N ARG A 519 28.76 -7.03 7.94
CA ARG A 519 27.47 -6.36 8.13
C ARG A 519 27.55 -5.22 9.13
N THR A 520 28.34 -5.40 10.20
CA THR A 520 28.62 -4.37 11.20
C THR A 520 29.37 -3.20 10.56
N LEU A 521 30.41 -3.51 9.79
CA LEU A 521 31.20 -2.52 9.05
C LEU A 521 30.34 -1.76 8.02
N VAL A 522 29.51 -2.45 7.24
CA VAL A 522 28.57 -1.82 6.30
C VAL A 522 27.58 -0.90 7.02
N CYS A 523 27.14 -1.26 8.23
CA CYS A 523 26.27 -0.43 9.04
C CYS A 523 26.99 0.84 9.53
N MET A 524 28.24 0.71 9.98
CA MET A 524 29.08 1.84 10.37
C MET A 524 29.33 2.80 9.19
N ASP A 525 29.67 2.28 8.01
CA ASP A 525 29.86 3.09 6.80
C ASP A 525 28.60 3.87 6.42
N LYS A 526 27.44 3.22 6.54
CA LYS A 526 26.16 3.87 6.26
C LYS A 526 25.84 4.96 7.28
N LEU A 527 26.09 4.73 8.56
CA LEU A 527 25.95 5.74 9.62
C LEU A 527 26.89 6.93 9.39
N ALA A 528 28.15 6.69 9.01
CA ALA A 528 29.10 7.75 8.68
C ALA A 528 28.60 8.62 7.52
N LEU A 529 28.02 8.01 6.48
CA LEU A 529 27.40 8.75 5.38
C LEU A 529 26.22 9.60 5.86
N ILE A 530 25.36 9.06 6.73
CA ILE A 530 24.23 9.81 7.31
C ILE A 530 24.73 10.98 8.18
N HIS A 531 25.75 10.79 9.02
CA HIS A 531 26.34 11.87 9.80
C HIS A 531 26.94 12.97 8.91
N LYS A 532 27.54 12.61 7.75
CA LYS A 532 27.97 13.59 6.75
C LYS A 532 26.78 14.36 6.17
N LYS A 533 25.69 13.68 5.81
CA LYS A 533 24.45 14.32 5.32
C LYS A 533 23.79 15.22 6.37
N LEU A 534 23.92 14.90 7.65
CA LEU A 534 23.43 15.71 8.78
C LEU A 534 24.32 16.91 9.12
N GLY A 535 25.50 17.03 8.52
CA GLY A 535 26.49 18.07 8.86
C GLY A 535 27.09 17.89 10.26
N LEU A 536 27.00 16.69 10.84
CA LEU A 536 27.66 16.35 12.11
C LEU A 536 29.16 16.07 11.94
N LEU A 537 29.59 15.90 10.69
CA LEU A 537 30.98 15.85 10.28
C LEU A 537 31.27 17.14 9.49
N ASN A 538 31.95 18.11 10.11
CA ASN A 538 32.47 19.29 9.40
C ASN A 538 33.70 18.88 8.58
N ASP A 539 33.85 19.44 7.39
CA ASP A 539 35.01 19.15 6.51
C ASP A 539 36.36 19.65 7.08
N GLU A 540 36.42 20.45 8.14
CA GLU A 540 37.67 20.78 8.84
C GLU A 540 37.45 21.08 10.35
N GLU A 541 37.86 20.17 11.25
CA GLU A 541 38.68 20.46 12.45
C GLU A 541 39.14 19.15 13.16
N PRO A 542 40.44 18.98 13.52
CA PRO A 542 41.01 17.64 13.79
C PRO A 542 40.89 17.10 15.22
N ASN A 543 40.08 17.65 16.11
CA ASN A 543 40.10 17.25 17.53
C ASN A 543 38.72 17.34 18.18
N MET A 544 37.89 16.29 18.01
CA MET A 544 36.86 15.81 18.96
C MET A 544 36.16 14.58 18.35
N VAL A 545 36.95 13.57 17.97
CA VAL A 545 36.46 12.27 17.49
C VAL A 545 36.69 11.27 18.63
N PRO A 546 35.66 10.55 19.13
CA PRO A 546 35.82 9.43 20.05
C PRO A 546 36.89 8.46 19.54
N GLU A 547 37.72 7.89 20.41
CA GLU A 547 38.87 7.05 20.00
C GLU A 547 38.47 5.87 19.10
N GLU A 548 37.21 5.44 19.13
CA GLU A 548 36.63 4.37 18.30
C GLU A 548 36.42 4.76 16.83
N LEU A 549 36.48 6.05 16.47
CA LEU A 549 36.22 6.58 15.11
C LEU A 549 37.47 7.10 14.40
N ARG A 550 38.67 6.86 14.95
CA ARG A 550 39.94 7.17 14.26
C ARG A 550 40.20 6.16 13.13
N GLY A 551 39.67 6.45 11.94
CA GLY A 551 39.99 5.67 10.73
C GLY A 551 39.18 6.00 9.48
N LEU A 552 38.09 6.74 9.58
CA LEU A 552 37.22 7.04 8.44
C LEU A 552 37.55 8.39 7.81
N ARG A 553 38.58 8.44 6.97
CA ARG A 553 38.61 9.41 5.86
C ARG A 553 38.02 8.71 4.65
N LEU A 554 36.71 8.85 4.45
CA LEU A 554 36.07 8.50 3.19
C LEU A 554 36.61 9.46 2.12
N SER A 555 37.48 8.96 1.24
CA SER A 555 37.84 9.68 0.01
C SER A 555 36.56 10.09 -0.71
N GLU A 556 36.36 11.40 -0.87
CA GLU A 556 35.06 11.97 -1.24
C GLU A 556 34.55 11.41 -2.58
N LEU A 557 33.24 11.12 -2.65
CA LEU A 557 32.51 10.66 -3.85
C LEU A 557 32.72 11.53 -5.10
N SER A 558 33.11 12.80 -4.93
CA SER A 558 33.51 13.73 -6.00
C SER A 558 34.84 13.36 -6.66
N SER A 559 35.78 12.77 -5.92
CA SER A 559 37.14 12.50 -6.41
C SER A 559 37.22 11.30 -7.35
N LEU A 560 36.33 10.31 -7.23
CA LEU A 560 36.31 9.12 -8.10
C LEU A 560 36.02 9.46 -9.57
N ASN A 561 35.24 10.52 -9.80
CA ASN A 561 34.91 10.97 -11.15
C ASN A 561 36.12 11.60 -11.86
N ASP A 562 37.05 12.21 -11.10
CA ASP A 562 38.30 12.75 -11.64
C ASP A 562 39.35 11.67 -11.93
N TRP A 563 39.25 10.54 -11.22
CA TRP A 563 40.20 9.43 -11.36
C TRP A 563 39.77 8.41 -12.40
N THR A 564 38.49 8.37 -12.76
CA THR A 564 37.92 7.45 -13.76
C THR A 564 37.68 8.20 -15.07
N LEU A 565 38.21 7.69 -16.17
CA LEU A 565 38.29 8.39 -17.46
C LEU A 565 37.65 7.57 -18.57
N ARG A 566 36.95 8.24 -19.48
CA ARG A 566 36.37 7.63 -20.68
C ARG A 566 37.43 7.54 -21.77
N LEU A 567 37.48 6.42 -22.48
CA LEU A 567 38.27 6.22 -23.69
C LEU A 567 37.38 6.18 -24.93
N LYS A 568 37.86 6.74 -26.03
CA LYS A 568 37.33 6.53 -27.39
C LYS A 568 38.50 6.25 -28.31
N PHE A 569 38.38 5.23 -29.14
CA PHE A 569 39.47 4.82 -30.02
C PHE A 569 38.93 4.12 -31.27
N LYS A 570 39.78 3.95 -32.29
CA LYS A 570 39.47 3.21 -33.51
C LYS A 570 40.26 1.91 -33.56
N GLN A 571 39.56 0.82 -33.84
CA GLN A 571 40.15 -0.47 -34.16
C GLN A 571 39.52 -1.01 -35.44
N LYS A 572 40.36 -1.40 -36.41
CA LYS A 572 39.92 -1.90 -37.72
C LYS A 572 38.90 -0.95 -38.40
N GLY A 573 39.08 0.37 -38.23
CA GLY A 573 38.18 1.41 -38.77
C GLY A 573 36.90 1.69 -37.96
N VAL A 574 36.60 0.91 -36.91
CA VAL A 574 35.39 1.06 -36.09
C VAL A 574 35.69 1.84 -34.82
N ILE A 575 34.85 2.84 -34.50
CA ILE A 575 34.93 3.58 -33.24
C ILE A 575 34.42 2.71 -32.10
N ARG A 576 35.22 2.60 -31.04
CA ARG A 576 34.94 1.87 -29.80
C ARG A 576 35.15 2.78 -28.60
N TYR A 577 34.60 2.37 -27.47
CA TYR A 577 34.68 3.06 -26.19
C TYR A 577 35.15 2.11 -25.11
N GLY A 578 35.84 2.66 -24.11
CA GLY A 578 36.30 1.96 -22.93
C GLY A 578 36.41 2.90 -21.74
N THR A 579 36.88 2.37 -20.62
CA THR A 579 37.19 3.11 -19.40
C THR A 579 38.68 2.94 -19.08
N ALA A 580 39.30 3.99 -18.52
CA ALA A 580 40.61 3.95 -17.90
C ALA A 580 40.53 4.60 -16.52
N PHE A 581 41.53 4.38 -15.67
CA PHE A 581 41.60 5.04 -14.37
C PHE A 581 43.03 5.38 -13.97
N ARG A 582 43.17 6.42 -13.16
CA ARG A 582 44.45 6.85 -12.57
C ARG A 582 44.79 5.99 -11.38
N ILE A 583 46.04 5.55 -11.29
CA ILE A 583 46.58 5.00 -10.05
C ILE A 583 47.59 5.96 -9.45
N ASN A 584 47.55 6.08 -8.13
CA ASN A 584 48.53 6.84 -7.37
C ASN A 584 49.69 5.92 -6.99
N ILE A 585 50.83 6.09 -7.66
CA ILE A 585 52.07 5.40 -7.31
C ILE A 585 53.00 6.39 -6.57
N PRO A 586 53.32 6.14 -5.29
CA PRO A 586 54.24 6.99 -4.54
C PRO A 586 55.62 7.06 -5.22
N GLY A 587 56.19 8.27 -5.28
CA GLY A 587 57.55 8.48 -5.78
C GLY A 587 57.74 8.45 -7.30
N VAL A 588 56.66 8.32 -8.09
CA VAL A 588 56.75 8.32 -9.57
C VAL A 588 56.45 9.71 -10.12
N GLU A 589 57.38 10.23 -10.94
CA GLU A 589 57.27 11.56 -11.60
C GLU A 589 56.29 11.58 -12.78
N ARG A 590 55.87 10.40 -13.26
CA ARG A 590 54.88 10.22 -14.32
C ARG A 590 53.52 9.82 -13.75
N ALA A 591 52.44 10.26 -14.39
CA ALA A 591 51.09 9.77 -14.11
C ALA A 591 50.85 8.46 -14.87
N VAL A 592 50.18 7.50 -14.21
CA VAL A 592 49.87 6.18 -14.79
C VAL A 592 48.36 6.01 -14.92
N LEU A 593 47.91 5.73 -16.14
CA LEU A 593 46.53 5.29 -16.40
C LEU A 593 46.53 3.79 -16.69
N LEU A 594 45.65 3.05 -16.02
CA LEU A 594 45.38 1.65 -16.29
C LEU A 594 44.07 1.50 -17.06
N THR A 595 44.02 0.49 -17.93
CA THR A 595 42.83 0.13 -18.72
C THR A 595 42.93 -1.32 -19.21
N ALA A 596 41.88 -1.86 -19.83
CA ALA A 596 41.93 -3.19 -20.44
C ALA A 596 42.84 -3.19 -21.68
N ARG A 597 43.62 -4.26 -21.88
CA ARG A 597 44.53 -4.43 -23.03
C ARG A 597 43.81 -4.24 -24.36
N ARG A 598 42.57 -4.76 -24.47
CA ARG A 598 41.71 -4.62 -25.67
C ARG A 598 41.35 -3.18 -26.03
N ASN A 599 41.47 -2.23 -25.10
CA ASN A 599 41.24 -0.83 -25.41
C ASN A 599 42.44 -0.21 -26.14
N LEU A 600 43.65 -0.73 -25.92
CA LEU A 600 44.90 -0.19 -26.46
C LEU A 600 45.44 -0.94 -27.67
N ALA A 601 45.13 -2.23 -27.81
CA ALA A 601 45.56 -3.03 -28.95
C ALA A 601 44.51 -4.06 -29.36
N ASP A 602 44.51 -4.40 -30.65
CA ASP A 602 43.70 -5.50 -31.18
C ASP A 602 44.31 -6.89 -30.85
N GLU A 603 43.62 -7.94 -31.27
CA GLU A 603 44.04 -9.33 -31.10
C GLU A 603 45.41 -9.66 -31.72
N GLN A 604 45.81 -8.88 -32.74
CA GLN A 604 47.10 -9.03 -33.43
C GLN A 604 48.20 -8.17 -32.80
N GLY A 605 47.90 -7.49 -31.68
CA GLY A 605 48.83 -6.58 -31.00
C GLY A 605 49.01 -5.23 -31.69
N ARG A 606 48.18 -4.90 -32.69
CA ARG A 606 48.22 -3.60 -33.36
C ARG A 606 47.54 -2.56 -32.48
N LEU A 607 48.21 -1.45 -32.23
CA LEU A 607 47.70 -0.38 -31.38
C LEU A 607 46.41 0.23 -31.94
N SER A 608 45.51 0.58 -31.02
CA SER A 608 44.31 1.35 -31.30
C SER A 608 44.68 2.74 -31.86
N GLN A 609 43.97 3.16 -32.91
CA GLN A 609 44.17 4.46 -33.56
C GLN A 609 43.27 5.52 -32.91
N ASP A 610 43.59 6.80 -33.06
CA ASP A 610 42.77 7.93 -32.60
C ASP A 610 42.30 7.81 -31.13
N LEU A 611 43.18 7.40 -30.22
CA LEU A 611 42.85 7.27 -28.79
C LEU A 611 42.62 8.65 -28.15
N GLU A 612 41.36 8.93 -27.81
CA GLU A 612 40.89 10.11 -27.08
C GLU A 612 40.52 9.71 -25.64
N ILE A 613 40.84 10.55 -24.66
CA ILE A 613 40.55 10.36 -23.22
C ILE A 613 39.69 11.53 -22.73
N TYR A 614 38.65 11.25 -21.96
CA TYR A 614 37.73 12.27 -21.41
C TYR A 614 37.55 12.11 -19.90
N ASN A 615 37.31 13.22 -19.20
CA ASN A 615 36.85 13.30 -17.81
C ASN A 615 35.43 13.89 -17.75
N GLU A 616 34.82 13.93 -16.56
CA GLU A 616 33.46 14.46 -16.33
C GLU A 616 33.27 15.95 -16.66
N HIS A 617 34.33 16.75 -16.67
CA HIS A 617 34.28 18.20 -16.95
C HIS A 617 34.26 18.55 -18.45
N GLY A 618 34.23 17.55 -19.34
CA GLY A 618 34.28 17.76 -20.79
C GLY A 618 35.69 18.01 -21.33
N ARG A 619 35.89 17.67 -22.61
CA ARG A 619 37.18 17.54 -23.35
C ARG A 619 38.41 18.17 -22.67
N ASN A 620 39.22 17.33 -22.02
CA ASN A 620 40.67 17.42 -22.19
C ASN A 620 41.07 16.60 -23.41
N LYS A 621 41.04 17.23 -24.59
CA LYS A 621 41.77 16.71 -25.74
C LYS A 621 43.26 16.85 -25.39
N LEU A 622 43.80 15.89 -24.64
CA LEU A 622 45.25 15.77 -24.42
C LEU A 622 45.89 15.66 -25.81
N ARG A 623 46.32 16.80 -26.34
CA ARG A 623 46.88 16.94 -27.69
C ARG A 623 48.08 15.99 -27.80
N ASP A 624 48.10 15.30 -28.94
CA ASP A 624 49.11 14.35 -29.40
C ASP A 624 49.53 13.20 -28.48
N ILE A 625 49.36 11.98 -29.00
CA ILE A 625 49.95 10.75 -28.45
C ILE A 625 51.48 10.73 -28.65
N GLY A 626 52.06 11.78 -29.24
CA GLY A 626 53.47 11.85 -29.65
C GLY A 626 54.51 11.68 -28.54
N HIS A 627 54.14 11.82 -27.26
CA HIS A 627 55.01 11.61 -26.10
C HIS A 627 54.52 10.52 -25.13
N LYS A 628 53.48 9.74 -25.46
CA LYS A 628 52.89 8.76 -24.53
C LYS A 628 53.51 7.38 -24.73
N GLU A 629 54.03 6.81 -23.64
CA GLU A 629 54.49 5.43 -23.63
C GLU A 629 53.30 4.51 -23.28
N VAL A 630 52.91 3.66 -24.23
CA VAL A 630 51.87 2.64 -24.06
C VAL A 630 52.54 1.30 -23.76
N PHE A 631 52.17 0.71 -22.63
CA PHE A 631 52.61 -0.62 -22.21
C PHE A 631 51.43 -1.57 -22.26
N LEU A 632 51.68 -2.78 -22.74
CA LEU A 632 50.69 -3.84 -22.78
C LEU A 632 51.21 -5.03 -21.98
N SER A 633 50.38 -5.58 -21.10
CA SER A 633 50.66 -6.85 -20.42
C SER A 633 50.97 -7.97 -21.43
N ALA A 634 51.78 -8.97 -21.05
CA ALA A 634 52.08 -10.09 -21.93
C ALA A 634 50.80 -10.80 -22.38
N PHE A 635 50.70 -11.14 -23.67
CA PHE A 635 49.57 -11.92 -24.18
C PHE A 635 49.71 -13.36 -23.68
N ASP A 636 48.76 -13.85 -22.88
CA ASP A 636 48.72 -15.27 -22.47
C ASP A 636 47.79 -16.06 -23.43
N PRO A 637 48.33 -16.92 -24.31
CA PRO A 637 47.51 -17.73 -25.22
C PRO A 637 46.63 -18.76 -24.48
N ARG A 638 46.95 -19.12 -23.23
CA ARG A 638 46.16 -20.08 -22.44
C ARG A 638 44.86 -19.48 -21.91
N SER A 639 44.76 -18.16 -21.89
CA SER A 639 43.56 -17.42 -21.46
C SER A 639 42.42 -17.40 -22.49
N ALA A 640 42.73 -17.78 -23.74
CA ALA A 640 41.82 -17.69 -24.88
C ALA A 640 40.85 -18.88 -25.03
N SER A 641 40.92 -19.89 -24.15
CA SER A 641 40.02 -21.04 -24.20
C SER A 641 38.70 -20.81 -23.44
N ASP A 642 37.61 -21.19 -24.11
CA ASP A 642 36.18 -21.27 -23.73
C ASP A 642 35.28 -20.02 -23.70
N THR A 643 35.79 -18.78 -23.65
CA THR A 643 34.89 -17.58 -23.65
C THR A 643 35.24 -16.47 -24.64
N GLY A 644 36.35 -16.58 -25.39
CA GLY A 644 36.78 -15.53 -26.33
C GLY A 644 37.19 -14.21 -25.66
N VAL A 645 37.43 -14.20 -24.34
CA VAL A 645 37.82 -13.01 -23.58
C VAL A 645 39.31 -12.74 -23.77
N TYR A 646 39.62 -11.65 -24.47
CA TYR A 646 40.98 -11.12 -24.62
C TYR A 646 41.45 -10.52 -23.27
N SER A 647 42.07 -11.33 -22.41
CA SER A 647 42.48 -10.91 -21.07
C SER A 647 43.81 -10.16 -21.05
N GLY A 648 43.91 -9.22 -20.12
CA GLY A 648 45.12 -8.44 -19.86
C GLY A 648 44.82 -6.96 -19.66
N TYR A 649 45.79 -6.26 -19.10
CA TYR A 649 45.75 -4.81 -18.90
C TYR A 649 46.71 -4.08 -19.82
N GLY A 650 46.48 -2.78 -19.99
CA GLY A 650 47.39 -1.84 -20.61
C GLY A 650 47.60 -0.64 -19.70
N ALA A 651 48.80 -0.07 -19.74
CA ALA A 651 49.17 1.13 -19.02
C ALA A 651 49.57 2.25 -19.99
N ILE A 652 49.18 3.48 -19.69
CA ILE A 652 49.59 4.67 -20.43
C ILE A 652 50.32 5.60 -19.46
N LEU A 653 51.54 6.00 -19.80
CA LEU A 653 52.33 6.96 -19.02
C LEU A 653 52.22 8.37 -19.59
N PHE A 654 52.19 9.36 -18.69
CA PHE A 654 52.19 10.79 -18.99
C PHE A 654 53.21 11.51 -18.11
N ASP A 655 53.88 12.52 -18.66
CA ASP A 655 54.69 13.43 -17.85
C ASP A 655 53.77 14.34 -17.02
N LYS A 656 54.05 14.51 -15.71
CA LYS A 656 53.27 15.39 -14.84
C LYS A 656 53.55 16.85 -15.19
N GLU A 657 52.57 17.59 -15.70
CA GLU A 657 52.67 19.05 -15.80
C GLU A 657 52.55 19.70 -14.41
N ALA A 658 53.36 20.72 -14.14
CA ALA A 658 53.69 21.26 -12.82
C ALA A 658 52.55 21.91 -12.01
N GLU A 659 51.31 21.97 -12.52
CA GLU A 659 50.21 22.72 -11.87
C GLU A 659 48.87 21.96 -11.74
N SER A 660 48.85 20.63 -11.69
CA SER A 660 47.62 19.92 -11.28
C SER A 660 47.89 18.77 -10.33
N TYR A 661 47.57 18.98 -9.05
CA TYR A 661 47.38 17.90 -8.09
C TYR A 661 46.28 16.98 -8.65
N LEU A 662 46.66 15.79 -9.10
CA LEU A 662 45.74 14.78 -9.60
C LEU A 662 45.92 13.53 -8.76
N GLY A 663 45.00 13.31 -7.84
CA GLY A 663 44.85 12.05 -7.14
C GLY A 663 44.55 10.88 -8.09
N GLY A 664 44.49 9.68 -7.53
CA GLY A 664 44.17 8.46 -8.23
C GLY A 664 43.85 7.37 -7.24
N TYR A 665 43.32 6.25 -7.72
CA TYR A 665 43.09 5.08 -6.89
C TYR A 665 44.40 4.66 -6.22
N GLY A 666 44.32 4.30 -4.93
CA GLY A 666 45.41 3.59 -4.26
C GLY A 666 45.74 2.32 -5.06
N PHE A 667 47.01 1.95 -5.11
CA PHE A 667 47.43 0.74 -5.80
C PHE A 667 48.21 -0.15 -4.83
N SER A 668 47.66 -1.32 -4.52
CA SER A 668 48.34 -2.31 -3.68
C SER A 668 48.73 -3.52 -4.53
N LEU A 669 50.03 -3.67 -4.76
CA LEU A 669 50.61 -4.84 -5.46
C LEU A 669 50.37 -6.17 -4.71
N GLU A 670 50.05 -6.12 -3.42
CA GLU A 670 49.90 -7.30 -2.57
C GLU A 670 48.50 -7.92 -2.61
N LEU A 671 47.44 -7.14 -2.91
CA LEU A 671 46.05 -7.61 -2.79
C LEU A 671 45.58 -8.49 -3.96
N GLY A 672 46.29 -8.48 -5.10
CA GLY A 672 46.01 -9.44 -6.18
C GLY A 672 46.28 -10.90 -5.79
N GLN A 673 46.96 -11.14 -4.66
CA GLN A 673 47.24 -12.46 -4.09
C GLN A 673 46.45 -12.75 -2.81
N ALA A 674 45.66 -11.79 -2.31
CA ALA A 674 44.79 -12.01 -1.15
C ALA A 674 43.50 -12.72 -1.59
N ASN A 675 43.01 -13.66 -0.77
CA ASN A 675 41.69 -14.25 -1.01
C ASN A 675 40.60 -13.20 -0.68
N LEU A 676 40.07 -12.54 -1.70
CA LEU A 676 39.01 -11.54 -1.58
C LEU A 676 37.61 -12.15 -1.68
N GLU A 677 37.47 -13.49 -1.71
CA GLU A 677 36.17 -14.15 -1.80
C GLU A 677 35.25 -13.75 -0.64
N GLY A 678 34.08 -13.21 -0.96
CA GLY A 678 33.12 -12.67 0.01
C GLY A 678 33.24 -11.16 0.25
N ASP A 679 34.32 -10.50 -0.19
CA ASP A 679 34.51 -9.07 0.01
C ASP A 679 33.62 -8.22 -0.90
N GLY A 680 33.19 -7.06 -0.38
CA GLY A 680 32.47 -6.04 -1.14
C GLY A 680 33.38 -5.27 -2.09
N LEU A 681 33.00 -5.21 -3.36
CA LEU A 681 33.73 -4.57 -4.44
C LEU A 681 32.89 -3.46 -5.08
N GLY A 682 33.55 -2.39 -5.49
CA GLY A 682 33.02 -1.35 -6.37
C GLY A 682 33.59 -1.47 -7.78
N VAL A 683 32.76 -1.22 -8.78
CA VAL A 683 33.16 -1.05 -10.19
C VAL A 683 32.63 0.29 -10.68
N CYS A 684 33.51 1.11 -11.25
CA CYS A 684 33.16 2.44 -11.75
C CYS A 684 33.56 2.56 -13.23
N GLY A 685 32.66 2.96 -14.13
CA GLY A 685 32.94 2.96 -15.56
C GLY A 685 31.98 3.72 -16.43
N TYR A 686 32.45 4.15 -17.60
CA TYR A 686 31.61 4.87 -18.54
C TYR A 686 30.78 3.93 -19.40
N LEU A 687 29.51 4.28 -19.59
CA LEU A 687 28.63 3.63 -20.54
C LEU A 687 28.95 4.10 -21.97
N LYS A 688 28.32 3.47 -22.97
CA LYS A 688 28.38 3.95 -24.36
C LYS A 688 27.85 5.40 -24.49
N GLN A 689 26.96 5.82 -23.60
CA GLN A 689 26.49 7.19 -23.41
C GLN A 689 27.37 7.86 -22.35
N ASP A 690 27.65 9.17 -22.45
CA ASP A 690 28.63 9.96 -21.66
C ASP A 690 28.51 9.91 -20.11
N THR A 691 27.69 9.03 -19.56
CA THR A 691 27.41 8.87 -18.13
C THR A 691 28.36 7.88 -17.48
N LEU A 692 28.97 8.30 -16.36
CA LEU A 692 29.71 7.42 -15.45
C LEU A 692 28.73 6.58 -14.63
N SER A 693 28.81 5.26 -14.76
CA SER A 693 27.99 4.30 -14.04
C SER A 693 28.81 3.59 -12.97
N ARG A 694 28.14 3.21 -11.89
CA ARG A 694 28.75 2.52 -10.74
C ARG A 694 27.92 1.31 -10.40
N SER A 695 28.60 0.24 -10.03
CA SER A 695 27.96 -0.94 -9.48
C SER A 695 28.78 -1.48 -8.33
N THR A 696 28.10 -2.04 -7.34
CA THR A 696 28.72 -2.77 -6.25
C THR A 696 28.32 -4.23 -6.32
N GLY A 697 29.18 -5.10 -5.80
CA GLY A 697 28.92 -6.53 -5.75
C GLY A 697 29.89 -7.20 -4.80
N LEU A 698 29.71 -8.50 -4.62
CA LEU A 698 30.61 -9.37 -3.88
C LEU A 698 31.59 -10.01 -4.85
N CYS A 699 32.83 -10.16 -4.40
CA CYS A 699 33.76 -11.10 -4.99
C CYS A 699 33.28 -12.54 -4.75
N LEU A 700 33.11 -13.31 -5.82
CA LEU A 700 32.68 -14.70 -5.77
C LEU A 700 33.85 -15.69 -5.77
N SER A 701 35.01 -15.30 -6.31
CA SER A 701 36.21 -16.13 -6.34
C SER A 701 37.44 -15.33 -6.80
N CYS A 702 38.61 -15.59 -6.23
CA CYS A 702 39.91 -15.11 -6.73
C CYS A 702 40.86 -16.30 -6.97
N GLN A 703 41.22 -16.58 -8.23
CA GLN A 703 42.16 -17.65 -8.61
C GLN A 703 42.94 -17.27 -9.87
N ASP A 704 44.21 -17.68 -9.96
CA ASP A 704 45.03 -17.60 -11.19
C ASP A 704 45.00 -16.24 -11.92
N ASP A 705 45.30 -15.15 -11.19
CA ASP A 705 45.27 -13.76 -11.68
C ASP A 705 43.89 -13.29 -12.21
N ARG A 706 42.81 -13.99 -11.83
CA ARG A 706 41.42 -13.68 -12.21
C ARG A 706 40.53 -13.53 -10.98
N MET A 707 39.55 -12.65 -11.13
CA MET A 707 38.53 -12.37 -10.14
C MET A 707 37.15 -12.53 -10.79
N THR A 708 36.25 -13.22 -10.10
CA THR A 708 34.82 -13.29 -10.45
C THR A 708 34.05 -12.50 -9.41
N TYR A 709 33.12 -11.65 -9.84
CA TYR A 709 32.28 -10.85 -8.95
C TYR A 709 30.87 -10.70 -9.54
N ASN A 710 29.89 -10.33 -8.70
CA ASN A 710 28.49 -10.15 -9.14
C ASN A 710 28.06 -8.69 -9.32
N ALA A 711 29.00 -7.73 -9.27
CA ALA A 711 28.76 -6.34 -9.66
C ALA A 711 28.32 -6.26 -11.13
N ILE A 712 27.27 -5.48 -11.38
CA ILE A 712 26.66 -5.32 -12.71
C ILE A 712 27.58 -4.46 -13.57
N THR A 713 27.84 -4.90 -14.79
CA THR A 713 28.67 -4.17 -15.74
C THR A 713 28.06 -4.15 -17.12
N MET A 714 28.35 -3.11 -17.90
CA MET A 714 27.71 -2.84 -19.19
C MET A 714 28.74 -2.60 -20.31
N PRO A 715 28.34 -2.75 -21.58
CA PRO A 715 29.19 -2.40 -22.72
C PRO A 715 29.71 -0.95 -22.63
N GLY A 716 31.04 -0.81 -22.58
CA GLY A 716 31.73 0.49 -22.38
C GLY A 716 32.59 0.53 -21.12
N MET A 717 32.25 -0.28 -20.11
CA MET A 717 32.98 -0.37 -18.83
C MET A 717 34.26 -1.24 -18.91
N SER A 718 34.64 -1.64 -20.11
CA SER A 718 35.92 -2.32 -20.36
C SER A 718 37.09 -1.47 -19.87
N GLY A 719 37.90 -1.96 -18.94
CA GLY A 719 39.03 -1.25 -18.34
C GLY A 719 38.68 -0.45 -17.09
N SER A 720 37.47 -0.61 -16.55
CA SER A 720 37.06 -0.03 -15.27
C SER A 720 37.90 -0.56 -14.10
N PRO A 721 38.20 0.29 -13.10
CA PRO A 721 38.76 -0.17 -11.84
C PRO A 721 37.73 -1.03 -11.10
N VAL A 722 38.18 -2.19 -10.64
CA VAL A 722 37.55 -2.93 -9.56
C VAL A 722 38.29 -2.52 -8.29
N PHE A 723 37.59 -1.92 -7.33
CA PHE A 723 38.21 -1.33 -6.15
C PHE A 723 37.46 -1.69 -4.87
N LEU A 724 38.17 -1.61 -3.76
CA LEU A 724 37.62 -1.72 -2.41
C LEU A 724 38.14 -0.56 -1.56
N SER A 725 37.48 -0.29 -0.43
CA SER A 725 37.96 0.69 0.54
C SER A 725 39.02 0.04 1.42
N ARG A 726 40.24 0.61 1.46
CA ARG A 726 41.30 0.18 2.38
C ARG A 726 41.86 1.40 3.10
N ASN A 727 41.77 1.42 4.42
CA ASN A 727 42.18 2.55 5.26
C ASN A 727 41.56 3.90 4.82
N GLY A 728 40.34 3.88 4.26
CA GLY A 728 39.63 5.07 3.76
C GLY A 728 39.90 5.45 2.30
N ASP A 729 40.91 4.83 1.68
CA ASP A 729 41.27 5.09 0.29
C ASP A 729 40.68 4.04 -0.66
N ALA A 730 40.05 4.51 -1.75
CA ALA A 730 39.64 3.65 -2.85
C ALA A 730 40.88 3.01 -3.49
N THR A 731 41.07 1.72 -3.24
CA THR A 731 42.24 0.96 -3.70
C THR A 731 41.82 0.03 -4.83
N ALA A 732 42.40 0.23 -6.01
CA ALA A 732 42.16 -0.64 -7.15
C ALA A 732 42.81 -2.01 -6.90
N VAL A 733 42.00 -3.07 -6.99
CA VAL A 733 42.38 -4.48 -6.81
C VAL A 733 42.21 -5.31 -8.08
N GLY A 734 41.55 -4.77 -9.11
CA GLY A 734 41.37 -5.45 -10.38
C GLY A 734 41.01 -4.49 -11.53
N ILE A 735 40.97 -5.03 -12.74
CA ILE A 735 40.58 -4.33 -13.97
C ILE A 735 39.58 -5.18 -14.72
N GLN A 736 38.47 -4.56 -15.13
CA GLN A 736 37.39 -5.22 -15.87
C GLN A 736 37.71 -5.49 -17.36
#